data_AF-H0UK45-F1
#
_entry.id   AF-H0UK45-F1
#
_cell.length_a   1.000
_cell.length_b   1.000
_cell.length_c   1.000
_cell.angle_alpha   90.00
_cell.angle_beta   90.00
_cell.angle_gamma   90.00
#
_symmetry.space_group_name_H-M   'P 1'
#
loop_
_entity.id
_entity.type
_entity.pdbx_description
1 polymer ?
#
loop_
_entity_poly.entity_id
_entity_poly.type
_entity_poly.pdbx_seq_one_letter_code
_entity_poly.pdbx_strand_id
1 'polypeptide(L)'
;MKKFLRRFFFALGISLVLSICLMGKFVEQFPNFTTHLMNVIRTGNIKNYSGFCFDKNGVPMMLFRRGNKGGTYVYNPVYITMHAFRYYDIWKNKEDYSYFLKYYDIPLTEGISRGEAEKRFMNATKWLLDNIVERQGPDGRIFGVWLYNFGLDADDISVPWISAMAQGIGMEALLLRWQITGEEKYFAAAQKILRSFRIAHDEGGATYKESDSSWWYAEYPRTPSELPSRYTLNGMEHVLISLFKYKELTGSKTAGFLINKGIESLKKHISEFHAPWGSYYDLVGHIANYKYQNINAELTNRLATLLSDKELSGHYRMFLSEQSPYFIRQFILQRPSFYDVGVLLILAFSMTAMIAGILYVCDFRKKYGKLFYEVCGHVFFLVFFNILLKRALSGELKVYVLSPRTPGVAMLLFTNIAAFCMLLFSLPKYLKRPSDAVRTGLVYFCLLPSMLLCPYVVSKDVATYMLAVFIIAGFILTGVAGHADDTTHMESRESLDMEGEKTVIVYKIISIALGLYILIFAPDYLFRYISFTKMYSIRHELKILSSRAPFWGYAVSWLTVFSMGLFAYALAYRRRVWLFLALVLGYASFSVQATKSSLAGFLLIAFIFFVYSMRLKVAVFSWSFGALLALAQFKLQGFVKLYFLVLRVFATPGIISSYYFDFSMQSRPIFFTGNLLKFLGCYPYERELSFVLAKKYLSRPDTNLVGNFIANAQVDLRFLGILCMLGVVCAILKLFDRIAAERGEKWKFFVLLSIAPSSYFMSNTSLPTALLTFGVGVQLFLLYMMTKYRGGSNIFKMLSGEKR
;
A
#
# COMPACT_ATOMS: atom_id res chain seq x y z
N MET A 1 37.25 -2.89 -18.44
CA MET A 1 37.12 -2.77 -16.96
C MET A 1 37.42 -1.35 -16.44
N LYS A 2 38.61 -0.76 -16.63
CA LYS A 2 38.95 0.61 -16.15
C LYS A 2 37.97 1.72 -16.57
N LYS A 3 37.50 1.73 -17.83
CA LYS A 3 36.52 2.71 -18.34
C LYS A 3 35.12 2.58 -17.71
N PHE A 4 34.74 1.35 -17.34
CA PHE A 4 33.48 1.07 -16.65
C PHE A 4 33.54 1.54 -15.19
N LEU A 5 34.60 1.18 -14.46
CA LEU A 5 34.82 1.63 -13.08
C LEU A 5 34.84 3.16 -12.96
N ARG A 6 35.59 3.86 -13.82
CA ARG A 6 35.65 5.33 -13.81
C ARG A 6 34.28 5.99 -14.02
N ARG A 7 33.40 5.38 -14.83
CA ARG A 7 32.03 5.87 -15.07
C ARG A 7 31.05 5.48 -13.97
N PHE A 8 31.22 4.30 -13.38
CA PHE A 8 30.46 3.89 -12.21
C PHE A 8 30.72 4.83 -11.05
N PHE A 9 31.98 5.16 -10.76
CA PHE A 9 32.33 6.14 -9.72
C PHE A 9 31.84 7.56 -10.05
N PHE A 10 31.86 7.97 -11.33
CA PHE A 10 31.28 9.24 -11.76
C PHE A 10 29.76 9.28 -11.58
N ALA A 11 29.05 8.22 -11.98
CA ALA A 11 27.62 8.05 -11.77
C ALA A 11 27.28 8.02 -10.29
N LEU A 12 28.06 7.32 -9.47
CA LEU A 12 27.91 7.25 -8.02
C LEU A 12 28.06 8.64 -7.38
N GLY A 13 29.04 9.44 -7.81
CA GLY A 13 29.23 10.81 -7.34
C GLY A 13 28.04 11.72 -7.63
N ILE A 14 27.55 11.75 -8.87
CA ILE A 14 26.36 12.56 -9.24
C ILE A 14 25.12 12.04 -8.51
N SER A 15 25.00 10.72 -8.37
CA SER A 15 23.86 10.08 -7.72
C SER A 15 23.78 10.40 -6.25
N LEU A 16 24.93 10.47 -5.57
CA LEU A 16 25.01 10.87 -4.18
C LEU A 16 24.52 12.32 -4.01
N VAL A 17 24.97 13.24 -4.87
CA VAL A 17 24.54 14.65 -4.85
C VAL A 17 23.03 14.80 -5.11
N LEU A 18 22.49 14.11 -6.12
CA LEU A 18 21.05 14.14 -6.39
C LEU A 18 20.23 13.53 -5.26
N SER A 19 20.74 12.47 -4.63
CA SER A 19 20.09 11.81 -3.50
C SER A 19 20.04 12.71 -2.28
N ILE A 20 21.12 13.46 -2.01
CA ILE A 20 21.19 14.48 -0.96
C ILE A 20 20.11 15.55 -1.18
N CYS A 21 19.96 16.05 -2.41
CA CYS A 21 18.95 17.06 -2.75
C CYS A 21 17.50 16.54 -2.64
N LEU A 22 17.27 15.26 -2.95
CA LEU A 22 15.94 14.65 -2.92
C LEU A 22 15.53 14.12 -1.54
N MET A 23 16.50 13.91 -0.64
CA MET A 23 16.28 13.29 0.66
C MET A 23 15.25 14.04 1.49
N GLY A 24 15.31 15.38 1.55
CA GLY A 24 14.37 16.18 2.34
C GLY A 24 12.91 15.99 1.91
N LYS A 25 12.65 16.05 0.60
CA LYS A 25 11.31 15.81 0.06
C LYS A 25 10.82 14.37 0.29
N PHE A 26 11.73 13.40 0.26
CA PHE A 26 11.38 11.99 0.47
C PHE A 26 11.03 11.72 1.94
N VAL A 27 11.80 12.26 2.88
CA VAL A 27 11.56 12.04 4.31
C VAL A 27 10.29 12.76 4.79
N GLU A 28 10.04 13.98 4.34
CA GLU A 28 8.79 14.70 4.65
C GLU A 28 7.53 13.94 4.21
N GLN A 29 7.60 13.23 3.08
CA GLN A 29 6.47 12.47 2.54
C GLN A 29 6.31 11.09 3.17
N PHE A 30 7.40 10.50 3.69
CA PHE A 30 7.41 9.12 4.19
C PHE A 30 8.13 8.98 5.54
N PRO A 31 7.75 9.74 6.58
CA PRO A 31 8.48 9.78 7.86
C PRO A 31 8.52 8.42 8.58
N ASN A 32 7.55 7.53 8.34
CA ASN A 32 7.44 6.24 9.03
C ASN A 32 7.94 5.03 8.21
N PHE A 33 8.09 5.16 6.89
CA PHE A 33 8.27 4.05 5.94
C PHE A 33 9.47 3.15 6.24
N THR A 34 10.58 3.76 6.57
CA THR A 34 11.90 3.16 6.69
C THR A 34 12.19 2.64 8.09
N THR A 35 11.62 3.25 9.13
CA THR A 35 11.60 2.68 10.49
C THR A 35 10.82 1.36 10.49
N HIS A 36 9.77 1.22 9.67
CA HIS A 36 9.11 -0.07 9.39
C HIS A 36 10.06 -1.04 8.67
N LEU A 37 10.72 -0.61 7.60
CA LEU A 37 11.61 -1.46 6.80
C LEU A 37 12.82 -1.99 7.59
N MET A 38 13.51 -1.14 8.34
CA MET A 38 14.71 -1.52 9.11
C MET A 38 14.38 -2.43 10.29
N ASN A 39 13.21 -2.28 10.92
CA ASN A 39 12.79 -3.20 11.97
C ASN A 39 12.33 -4.55 11.42
N VAL A 40 11.76 -4.60 10.22
CA VAL A 40 11.53 -5.87 9.51
C VAL A 40 12.86 -6.56 9.23
N ILE A 41 13.87 -5.81 8.77
CA ILE A 41 15.22 -6.34 8.53
C ILE A 41 15.88 -6.82 9.85
N ARG A 42 15.71 -6.09 10.96
CA ARG A 42 16.36 -6.39 12.25
C ARG A 42 15.66 -7.47 13.07
N THR A 43 14.33 -7.54 13.03
CA THR A 43 13.54 -8.38 13.95
C THR A 43 12.71 -9.44 13.24
N GLY A 44 12.64 -9.42 11.91
CA GLY A 44 11.85 -10.36 11.10
C GLY A 44 10.34 -10.28 11.32
N ASN A 45 9.84 -9.33 12.13
CA ASN A 45 8.46 -9.33 12.62
C ASN A 45 7.79 -7.96 12.49
N ILE A 46 6.71 -7.87 11.71
CA ILE A 46 5.93 -6.63 11.50
C ILE A 46 5.05 -6.30 12.73
N LYS A 47 4.82 -7.26 13.63
CA LYS A 47 3.79 -7.16 14.70
C LYS A 47 4.18 -6.32 15.92
N ASN A 48 5.44 -6.05 16.19
CA ASN A 48 5.87 -5.34 17.41
C ASN A 48 6.16 -3.85 17.15
N TYR A 49 5.33 -3.20 16.34
CA TYR A 49 5.61 -1.85 15.91
C TYR A 49 5.26 -0.78 16.94
N SER A 50 4.19 -0.97 17.69
CA SER A 50 3.65 0.13 18.48
C SER A 50 4.63 0.65 19.53
N GLY A 51 5.51 -0.19 20.10
CA GLY A 51 6.08 0.17 21.40
C GLY A 51 4.96 0.47 22.42
N PHE A 52 3.73 0.02 22.14
CA PHE A 52 2.58 0.10 23.03
C PHE A 52 1.85 -1.24 23.01
N CYS A 53 1.32 -1.66 24.15
CA CYS A 53 0.27 -2.67 24.21
C CYS A 53 -0.96 -2.03 24.86
N PHE A 54 -2.08 -2.74 24.83
CA PHE A 54 -3.32 -2.26 25.44
C PHE A 54 -3.73 -3.25 26.51
N ASP A 55 -4.16 -2.73 27.66
CA ASP A 55 -4.71 -3.56 28.72
C ASP A 55 -6.09 -4.12 28.32
N LYS A 56 -6.70 -4.90 29.22
CA LYS A 56 -8.04 -5.49 29.02
C LYS A 56 -9.14 -4.44 28.78
N ASN A 57 -8.92 -3.20 29.21
CA ASN A 57 -9.84 -2.08 29.07
C ASN A 57 -9.51 -1.20 27.86
N GLY A 58 -8.48 -1.53 27.07
CA GLY A 58 -8.06 -0.73 25.92
C GLY A 58 -7.28 0.53 26.31
N VAL A 59 -6.74 0.62 27.53
CA VAL A 59 -5.82 1.67 27.97
C VAL A 59 -4.41 1.36 27.45
N PRO A 60 -3.73 2.32 26.80
CA PRO A 60 -2.39 2.09 26.24
C PRO A 60 -1.32 2.03 27.33
N MET A 61 -0.40 1.07 27.19
CA MET A 61 0.83 0.95 27.96
C MET A 61 2.01 1.06 26.99
N MET A 62 3.04 1.84 27.32
CA MET A 62 4.23 2.02 26.50
C MET A 62 5.33 1.03 26.88
N LEU A 63 5.95 0.37 25.91
CA LEU A 63 7.19 -0.39 26.07
C LEU A 63 8.33 0.58 26.36
N PHE A 64 8.77 0.56 27.61
CA PHE A 64 9.88 1.33 28.07
C PHE A 64 11.17 0.58 27.71
N ARG A 65 11.99 1.13 26.80
CA ARG A 65 13.14 0.40 26.22
C ARG A 65 14.47 0.59 26.97
N ARG A 66 14.47 1.45 27.98
CA ARG A 66 15.64 2.08 28.62
C ARG A 66 15.36 2.28 30.13
N GLY A 67 16.34 2.55 30.98
CA GLY A 67 16.21 2.82 32.42
C GLY A 67 15.89 1.61 33.31
N ASN A 68 15.58 1.84 34.59
CA ASN A 68 15.32 0.82 35.62
C ASN A 68 14.16 -0.16 35.30
N LYS A 69 13.37 0.13 34.26
CA LYS A 69 12.26 -0.70 33.77
C LYS A 69 12.41 -1.04 32.27
N GLY A 70 13.62 -1.00 31.73
CA GLY A 70 13.92 -1.34 30.34
C GLY A 70 13.40 -2.74 29.96
N GLY A 71 12.69 -2.82 28.84
CA GLY A 71 12.05 -4.04 28.34
C GLY A 71 10.62 -4.30 28.85
N THR A 72 10.06 -3.44 29.71
CA THR A 72 8.71 -3.63 30.29
C THR A 72 7.69 -2.63 29.78
N TYR A 73 6.41 -2.99 29.81
CA TYR A 73 5.31 -2.09 29.47
C TYR A 73 4.87 -1.30 30.72
N VAL A 74 4.82 0.03 30.60
CA VAL A 74 4.44 0.94 31.67
C VAL A 74 3.30 1.85 31.25
N TYR A 75 2.42 2.19 32.19
CA TYR A 75 1.42 3.23 31.96
C TYR A 75 2.11 4.60 31.96
N ASN A 76 1.93 5.35 30.88
CA ASN A 76 2.48 6.70 30.75
C ASN A 76 1.31 7.69 30.59
N PRO A 77 1.02 8.52 31.60
CA PRO A 77 -0.07 9.50 31.58
C PRO A 77 -0.14 10.37 30.33
N VAL A 78 1.01 10.83 29.80
CA VAL A 78 1.07 11.61 28.55
C VAL A 78 0.50 10.81 27.38
N TYR A 79 0.96 9.58 27.18
CA TYR A 79 0.50 8.78 26.05
C TYR A 79 -0.95 8.30 26.22
N ILE A 80 -1.38 7.96 27.43
CA ILE A 80 -2.79 7.65 27.72
C ILE A 80 -3.69 8.81 27.33
N THR A 81 -3.26 10.04 27.65
CA THR A 81 -3.98 11.25 27.28
C THR A 81 -3.95 11.51 25.78
N MET A 82 -2.81 11.36 25.11
CA MET A 82 -2.71 11.51 23.64
C MET A 82 -3.64 10.52 22.91
N HIS A 83 -3.73 9.28 23.40
CA HIS A 83 -4.69 8.30 22.91
C HIS A 83 -6.14 8.76 23.19
N ALA A 84 -6.43 9.29 24.37
CA ALA A 84 -7.75 9.85 24.69
C ALA A 84 -8.16 10.96 23.70
N PHE A 85 -7.29 11.94 23.43
CA PHE A 85 -7.57 12.99 22.44
C PHE A 85 -7.81 12.42 21.05
N ARG A 86 -7.03 11.44 20.62
CA ARG A 86 -7.26 10.80 19.32
C ARG A 86 -8.60 10.06 19.27
N TYR A 87 -8.96 9.34 20.32
CA TYR A 87 -10.25 8.66 20.41
C TYR A 87 -11.41 9.65 20.41
N TYR A 88 -11.25 10.79 21.08
CA TYR A 88 -12.22 11.88 21.06
C TYR A 88 -12.41 12.46 19.65
N ASP A 89 -11.33 12.78 18.93
CA ASP A 89 -11.38 13.28 17.55
C ASP A 89 -12.12 12.32 16.62
N ILE A 90 -11.86 11.01 16.72
CA ILE A 90 -12.53 9.98 15.90
C ILE A 90 -14.00 9.86 16.27
N TRP A 91 -14.30 9.80 17.57
CA TRP A 91 -15.67 9.67 18.07
C TRP A 91 -16.53 10.86 17.65
N LYS A 92 -16.02 12.09 17.81
CA LYS A 92 -16.71 13.33 17.46
C LYS A 92 -16.58 13.71 15.99
N ASN A 93 -15.78 12.99 15.22
CA ASN A 93 -15.48 13.29 13.82
C ASN A 93 -14.95 14.72 13.62
N LYS A 94 -13.96 15.07 14.44
CA LYS A 94 -13.25 16.34 14.45
C LYS A 94 -11.75 16.10 14.32
N GLU A 95 -11.00 17.19 14.16
CA GLU A 95 -9.53 17.18 14.09
C GLU A 95 -8.93 18.20 15.06
N ASP A 96 -9.55 18.36 16.24
CA ASP A 96 -9.21 19.42 17.20
C ASP A 96 -7.78 19.27 17.73
N TYR A 97 -7.29 18.02 17.83
CA TYR A 97 -5.96 17.66 18.34
C TYR A 97 -5.00 17.18 17.24
N SER A 98 -5.47 17.02 16.00
CA SER A 98 -4.66 16.56 14.86
C SER A 98 -3.44 17.43 14.57
N TYR A 99 -3.47 18.71 14.94
CA TYR A 99 -2.39 19.67 14.67
C TYR A 99 -1.04 19.24 15.25
N PHE A 100 -1.01 18.59 16.42
CA PHE A 100 0.21 17.99 16.97
C PHE A 100 0.20 16.45 16.96
N LEU A 101 -0.96 15.81 17.11
CA LEU A 101 -1.05 14.34 17.17
C LEU A 101 -0.58 13.67 15.86
N LYS A 102 -0.58 14.38 14.72
CA LYS A 102 -0.07 13.87 13.44
C LYS A 102 1.43 13.56 13.45
N TYR A 103 2.19 14.13 14.39
CA TYR A 103 3.62 13.91 14.54
C TYR A 103 4.00 12.85 15.57
N TYR A 104 3.03 12.37 16.35
CA TYR A 104 3.23 11.28 17.31
C TYR A 104 2.85 9.93 16.69
N ASP A 105 3.70 8.93 16.88
CA ASP A 105 3.40 7.55 16.49
C ASP A 105 2.44 6.94 17.53
N ILE A 106 1.14 7.16 17.32
CA ILE A 106 0.05 6.68 18.18
C ILE A 106 -0.62 5.51 17.45
N PRO A 107 -0.26 4.26 17.78
CA PRO A 107 -0.72 3.10 17.06
C PRO A 107 -2.18 2.80 17.34
N LEU A 108 -2.83 2.15 16.37
CA LEU A 108 -4.24 1.71 16.43
C LEU A 108 -5.25 2.85 16.55
N THR A 109 -5.51 3.52 15.42
CA THR A 109 -6.70 4.38 15.28
C THR A 109 -7.33 4.43 13.89
N GLU A 110 -6.62 4.05 12.83
CA GLU A 110 -7.25 3.91 11.51
C GLU A 110 -8.09 2.63 11.45
N GLY A 111 -9.42 2.79 11.46
CA GLY A 111 -10.38 1.69 11.28
C GLY A 111 -11.17 1.25 12.52
N ILE A 112 -10.98 1.90 13.69
CA ILE A 112 -11.89 1.71 14.83
C ILE A 112 -13.22 2.42 14.55
N SER A 113 -14.34 1.80 14.93
CA SER A 113 -15.66 2.42 14.81
C SER A 113 -15.80 3.59 15.80
N ARG A 114 -16.72 4.53 15.53
CA ARG A 114 -17.00 5.63 16.47
C ARG A 114 -17.40 5.15 17.86
N GLY A 115 -18.16 4.04 17.94
CA GLY A 115 -18.54 3.45 19.23
C GLY A 115 -17.37 2.82 19.99
N GLU A 116 -16.40 2.22 19.29
CA GLU A 116 -15.18 1.72 19.94
C GLU A 116 -14.29 2.89 20.39
N ALA A 117 -14.19 3.95 19.59
CA ALA A 117 -13.45 5.16 19.97
C ALA A 117 -14.05 5.81 21.22
N GLU A 118 -15.38 5.91 21.30
CA GLU A 118 -16.10 6.38 22.49
C GLU A 118 -15.72 5.56 23.73
N LYS A 119 -15.86 4.23 23.66
CA LYS A 119 -15.54 3.34 24.78
C LYS A 119 -14.10 3.52 25.26
N ARG A 120 -13.15 3.62 24.34
CA ARG A 120 -11.72 3.80 24.67
C ARG A 120 -11.42 5.18 25.25
N PHE A 121 -12.07 6.23 24.77
CA PHE A 121 -11.99 7.56 25.38
C PHE A 121 -12.49 7.53 26.84
N MET A 122 -13.62 6.86 27.10
CA MET A 122 -14.15 6.71 28.47
C MET A 122 -13.19 5.93 29.37
N ASN A 123 -12.58 4.85 28.85
CA ASN A 123 -11.65 4.03 29.62
C ASN A 123 -10.32 4.77 29.92
N ALA A 124 -9.78 5.50 28.95
CA ALA A 124 -8.57 6.29 29.14
C ALA A 124 -8.77 7.42 30.17
N THR A 125 -9.90 8.14 30.10
CA THR A 125 -10.22 9.21 31.06
C THR A 125 -10.59 8.67 32.44
N LYS A 126 -11.21 7.48 32.51
CA LYS A 126 -11.39 6.76 33.78
C LYS A 126 -10.05 6.36 34.39
N TRP A 127 -9.11 5.85 33.60
CA TRP A 127 -7.76 5.54 34.09
C TRP A 127 -7.08 6.80 34.66
N LEU A 128 -7.18 7.94 33.96
CA LEU A 128 -6.64 9.20 34.45
C LEU A 128 -7.22 9.59 35.81
N LEU A 129 -8.53 9.49 35.99
CA LEU A 129 -9.20 9.76 37.27
C LEU A 129 -8.74 8.80 38.38
N ASP A 130 -8.72 7.50 38.12
CA ASP A 130 -8.42 6.47 39.12
C ASP A 130 -6.96 6.50 39.60
N ASN A 131 -6.05 7.10 38.82
CA ASN A 131 -4.61 7.12 39.10
C ASN A 131 -4.09 8.49 39.57
N ILE A 132 -4.98 9.40 39.99
CA ILE A 132 -4.57 10.65 40.64
C ILE A 132 -4.10 10.33 42.06
N VAL A 133 -2.88 10.77 42.39
CA VAL A 133 -2.37 10.76 43.76
C VAL A 133 -2.63 12.12 44.38
N GLU A 134 -3.40 12.14 45.46
CA GLU A 134 -3.71 13.36 46.19
C GLU A 134 -2.62 13.67 47.22
N ARG A 135 -2.21 14.93 47.28
CA ARG A 135 -1.20 15.46 48.21
C ARG A 135 -1.72 16.74 48.84
N GLN A 136 -1.19 17.08 50.01
CA GLN A 136 -1.50 18.35 50.68
C GLN A 136 -0.45 19.40 50.33
N GLY A 137 -0.87 20.54 49.82
CA GLY A 137 0.02 21.67 49.52
C GLY A 137 0.41 22.45 50.77
N PRO A 138 1.41 23.35 50.67
CA PRO A 138 1.82 24.21 51.79
C PRO A 138 0.69 25.13 52.28
N ASP A 139 -0.31 25.41 51.45
CA ASP A 139 -1.52 26.16 51.80
C ASP A 139 -2.60 25.31 52.49
N GLY A 140 -2.28 24.06 52.85
CA GLY A 140 -3.18 23.09 53.49
C GLY A 140 -4.21 22.48 52.55
N ARG A 141 -4.25 22.87 51.28
CA ARG A 141 -5.26 22.40 50.31
C ARG A 141 -4.78 21.16 49.58
N ILE A 142 -5.74 20.29 49.26
CA ILE A 142 -5.47 19.09 48.47
C ILE A 142 -5.25 19.45 47.00
N PHE A 143 -4.19 18.91 46.41
CA PHE A 143 -3.91 18.90 44.97
C PHE A 143 -3.68 17.47 44.48
N GLY A 144 -3.84 17.24 43.19
CA GLY A 144 -3.68 15.93 42.56
C GLY A 144 -2.48 15.92 41.62
N VAL A 145 -1.79 14.79 41.52
CA VAL A 145 -0.68 14.58 40.58
C VAL A 145 -0.72 13.18 39.97
N TRP A 146 -0.15 13.03 38.78
CA TRP A 146 0.18 11.73 38.19
C TRP A 146 1.67 11.42 38.39
N LEU A 147 1.97 10.33 39.08
CA LEU A 147 3.34 9.92 39.38
C LEU A 147 3.92 9.00 38.32
N TYR A 148 5.13 9.32 37.89
CA TYR A 148 5.92 8.47 37.01
C TYR A 148 6.84 7.58 37.86
N ASN A 149 6.48 6.29 37.94
CA ASN A 149 7.21 5.27 38.73
C ASN A 149 8.29 4.56 37.90
N PHE A 150 8.94 5.26 36.97
CA PHE A 150 10.01 4.76 36.09
C PHE A 150 10.95 5.90 35.69
N GLY A 151 12.26 5.63 35.60
CA GLY A 151 13.27 6.64 35.26
C GLY A 151 13.59 6.68 33.77
N LEU A 152 13.81 7.87 33.20
CA LEU A 152 14.22 8.10 31.81
C LEU A 152 15.76 8.13 31.80
N ASP A 153 16.43 7.13 31.21
CA ASP A 153 17.91 6.97 31.10
C ASP A 153 18.84 8.13 31.49
N ALA A 154 19.91 7.78 32.22
CA ALA A 154 20.96 8.60 32.84
C ALA A 154 20.48 9.43 34.05
N ASP A 155 20.84 8.94 35.25
CA ASP A 155 21.10 9.55 36.58
C ASP A 155 20.41 10.87 37.07
N ASP A 156 19.53 11.53 36.31
CA ASP A 156 19.15 12.94 36.56
C ASP A 156 17.71 13.16 37.06
N ILE A 157 16.87 12.11 37.14
CA ILE A 157 15.49 12.22 37.62
C ILE A 157 15.19 11.12 38.64
N SER A 158 14.95 11.51 39.88
CA SER A 158 14.53 10.60 40.95
C SER A 158 13.09 10.13 40.75
N VAL A 159 12.87 8.82 40.93
CA VAL A 159 11.54 8.22 40.90
C VAL A 159 10.93 8.25 42.32
N PRO A 160 9.65 8.60 42.51
CA PRO A 160 8.70 9.04 41.49
C PRO A 160 8.85 10.53 41.11
N TRP A 161 8.56 10.86 39.85
CA TRP A 161 8.60 12.23 39.34
C TRP A 161 7.26 12.66 38.74
N ILE A 162 7.10 13.97 38.52
CA ILE A 162 5.88 14.60 38.00
C ILE A 162 6.21 15.33 36.71
N SER A 163 5.42 15.10 35.65
CA SER A 163 5.49 15.86 34.41
C SER A 163 4.40 16.94 34.39
N ALA A 164 4.79 18.21 34.23
CA ALA A 164 3.82 19.29 34.10
C ALA A 164 2.98 19.14 32.81
N MET A 165 3.61 18.68 31.72
CA MET A 165 2.90 18.36 30.49
C MET A 165 1.79 17.33 30.74
N ALA A 166 2.08 16.23 31.46
CA ALA A 166 1.08 15.25 31.83
C ALA A 166 -0.09 15.86 32.62
N GLN A 167 0.22 16.76 33.58
CA GLN A 167 -0.80 17.47 34.35
C GLN A 167 -1.71 18.29 33.43
N GLY A 168 -1.13 19.05 32.49
CA GLY A 168 -1.86 19.93 31.59
C GLY A 168 -2.81 19.18 30.67
N ILE A 169 -2.26 18.27 29.86
CA ILE A 169 -3.07 17.55 28.87
C ILE A 169 -4.05 16.58 29.54
N GLY A 170 -3.66 15.95 30.66
CA GLY A 170 -4.54 15.05 31.41
C GLY A 170 -5.72 15.79 32.03
N MET A 171 -5.48 16.99 32.57
CA MET A 171 -6.54 17.89 33.05
C MET A 171 -7.51 18.25 31.92
N GLU A 172 -7.00 18.56 30.72
CA GLU A 172 -7.85 18.84 29.57
C GLU A 172 -8.70 17.62 29.16
N ALA A 173 -8.15 16.41 29.17
CA ALA A 173 -8.92 15.20 28.88
C ALA A 173 -10.03 14.92 29.93
N LEU A 174 -9.78 15.22 31.21
CA LEU A 174 -10.81 15.14 32.27
C LEU A 174 -11.91 16.20 32.06
N LEU A 175 -11.55 17.42 31.63
CA LEU A 175 -12.52 18.46 31.29
C LEU A 175 -13.40 18.06 30.11
N LEU A 176 -12.83 17.47 29.05
CA LEU A 176 -13.61 16.95 27.93
C LEU A 176 -14.60 15.88 28.42
N ARG A 177 -14.15 14.96 29.28
CA ARG A 177 -15.02 13.92 29.84
C ARG A 177 -16.17 14.52 30.64
N TRP A 178 -15.91 15.52 31.48
CA TRP A 178 -16.95 16.25 32.21
C TRP A 178 -17.93 16.98 31.27
N GLN A 179 -17.43 17.76 30.30
CA GLN A 179 -18.25 18.52 29.36
C GLN A 179 -19.24 17.63 28.58
N ILE A 180 -18.82 16.39 28.29
CA ILE A 180 -19.64 15.44 27.53
C ILE A 180 -20.66 14.70 28.40
N THR A 181 -20.31 14.39 29.65
CA THR A 181 -21.09 13.48 30.50
C THR A 181 -21.86 14.17 31.61
N GLY A 182 -21.46 15.39 32.00
CA GLY A 182 -21.93 16.05 33.22
C GLY A 182 -21.44 15.40 34.52
N GLU A 183 -20.53 14.42 34.47
CA GLU A 183 -20.06 13.72 35.67
C GLU A 183 -19.07 14.59 36.48
N GLU A 184 -19.57 15.26 37.52
CA GLU A 184 -18.82 16.24 38.35
C GLU A 184 -17.50 15.74 38.94
N LYS A 185 -17.37 14.42 39.18
CA LYS A 185 -16.11 13.84 39.68
C LYS A 185 -14.90 14.12 38.77
N TYR A 186 -15.12 14.22 37.45
CA TYR A 186 -14.04 14.54 36.51
C TYR A 186 -13.66 16.03 36.55
N PHE A 187 -14.62 16.92 36.80
CA PHE A 187 -14.35 18.34 37.00
C PHE A 187 -13.62 18.59 38.33
N ALA A 188 -14.08 17.95 39.42
CA ALA A 188 -13.41 18.00 40.72
C ALA A 188 -11.97 17.48 40.64
N ALA A 189 -11.74 16.42 39.87
CA ALA A 189 -10.39 15.92 39.59
C ALA A 189 -9.56 16.95 38.81
N ALA A 190 -10.10 17.54 37.73
CA ALA A 190 -9.41 18.59 36.97
C ALA A 190 -9.05 19.80 37.85
N GLN A 191 -9.90 20.18 38.82
CA GLN A 191 -9.59 21.23 39.80
C GLN A 191 -8.42 20.86 40.72
N LYS A 192 -8.34 19.61 41.16
CA LYS A 192 -7.22 19.11 41.97
C LYS A 192 -5.91 19.13 41.18
N ILE A 193 -5.94 18.74 39.90
CA ILE A 193 -4.78 18.82 39.00
C ILE A 193 -4.38 20.29 38.76
N LEU A 194 -5.33 21.20 38.50
CA LEU A 194 -5.03 22.63 38.31
C LEU A 194 -4.24 23.22 39.49
N ARG A 195 -4.51 22.77 40.71
CA ARG A 195 -3.79 23.24 41.91
C ARG A 195 -2.33 22.83 41.93
N SER A 196 -1.93 21.72 41.29
CA SER A 196 -0.54 21.27 41.26
C SER A 196 0.40 22.28 40.59
N PHE A 197 -0.12 23.13 39.70
CA PHE A 197 0.64 24.21 39.05
C PHE A 197 0.90 25.43 39.96
N ARG A 198 0.35 25.48 41.17
CA ARG A 198 0.68 26.50 42.18
C ARG A 198 1.79 26.04 43.13
N ILE A 199 2.05 24.74 43.16
CA ILE A 199 2.96 24.08 44.09
C ILE A 199 4.31 23.93 43.39
N ALA A 200 5.39 24.31 44.07
CA ALA A 200 6.71 24.19 43.49
C ALA A 200 7.11 22.71 43.33
N HIS A 201 7.99 22.40 42.39
CA HIS A 201 8.37 21.02 42.11
C HIS A 201 9.03 20.32 43.32
N ASP A 202 9.89 21.03 44.05
CA ASP A 202 10.52 20.59 45.30
C ASP A 202 9.51 20.40 46.45
N GLU A 203 8.37 21.09 46.40
CA GLU A 203 7.20 20.87 47.28
C GLU A 203 6.29 19.72 46.78
N GLY A 204 6.70 18.99 45.74
CA GLY A 204 5.96 17.87 45.15
C GLY A 204 4.87 18.29 44.16
N GLY A 205 4.93 19.52 43.64
CA GLY A 205 4.07 20.07 42.59
C GLY A 205 4.64 19.93 41.17
N ALA A 206 4.17 20.79 40.26
CA ALA A 206 4.51 20.71 38.83
C ALA A 206 5.19 21.97 38.27
N THR A 207 5.67 22.87 39.13
CA THR A 207 6.07 24.22 38.73
C THR A 207 7.45 24.61 39.23
N TYR A 208 8.24 25.24 38.36
CA TYR A 208 9.45 25.95 38.75
C TYR A 208 9.15 27.45 38.79
N LYS A 209 9.24 28.05 39.97
CA LYS A 209 9.00 29.49 40.17
C LYS A 209 10.32 30.24 39.98
N GLU A 210 10.57 30.77 38.80
CA GLU A 210 11.81 31.53 38.51
C GLU A 210 11.82 32.88 39.22
N SER A 211 10.64 33.49 39.36
CA SER A 211 10.40 34.73 40.10
C SER A 211 8.93 34.80 40.53
N ASP A 212 8.57 35.89 41.21
CA ASP A 212 7.16 36.16 41.54
C ASP A 212 6.27 36.25 40.30
N SER A 213 6.80 36.69 39.16
CA SER A 213 6.06 36.91 37.91
C SER A 213 6.25 35.81 36.85
N SER A 214 7.31 35.01 36.92
CA SER A 214 7.71 34.08 35.86
C SER A 214 7.78 32.63 36.35
N TRP A 215 6.86 31.77 35.89
CA TRP A 215 6.79 30.37 36.31
C TRP A 215 6.87 29.43 35.10
N TRP A 216 7.78 28.46 35.14
CA TRP A 216 7.95 27.44 34.10
C TRP A 216 7.29 26.12 34.48
N TYR A 217 6.59 25.50 33.53
CA TYR A 217 5.91 24.21 33.68
C TYR A 217 6.72 23.11 32.98
N ALA A 218 7.63 22.47 33.71
CA ALA A 218 8.61 21.55 33.12
C ALA A 218 8.01 20.18 32.73
N GLU A 219 8.32 19.71 31.53
CA GLU A 219 7.99 18.34 31.10
C GLU A 219 8.74 17.30 31.93
N TYR A 220 10.02 17.58 32.21
CA TYR A 220 10.94 16.73 32.95
C TYR A 220 11.56 17.50 34.12
N PRO A 221 11.40 17.03 35.37
CA PRO A 221 11.93 17.73 36.51
C PRO A 221 13.36 17.30 36.87
N ARG A 222 14.32 17.72 36.05
CA ARG A 222 15.73 17.40 36.26
C ARG A 222 16.33 18.19 37.44
N THR A 223 17.36 17.63 38.07
CA THR A 223 18.00 18.16 39.29
C THR A 223 18.66 19.55 39.13
N PRO A 224 18.84 20.32 40.23
CA PRO A 224 19.16 21.74 40.16
C PRO A 224 20.52 22.13 39.56
N SER A 225 21.51 21.24 39.52
CA SER A 225 22.86 21.51 39.01
C SER A 225 22.91 21.79 37.49
N GLU A 226 21.81 21.55 36.78
CA GLU A 226 21.70 21.76 35.34
C GLU A 226 20.47 22.63 35.01
N LEU A 227 20.48 23.90 35.42
CA LEU A 227 19.45 24.89 35.10
C LEU A 227 18.87 24.81 33.67
N PRO A 228 19.65 24.60 32.59
CA PRO A 228 19.11 24.50 31.22
C PRO A 228 18.24 23.27 30.96
N SER A 229 18.35 22.20 31.76
CA SER A 229 17.75 20.90 31.50
C SER A 229 16.27 20.77 31.91
N ARG A 230 15.73 21.78 32.61
CA ARG A 230 14.29 21.88 32.96
C ARG A 230 13.43 22.52 31.87
N TYR A 231 14.04 23.20 30.90
CA TYR A 231 13.36 23.99 29.89
C TYR A 231 13.13 23.18 28.62
N THR A 232 12.00 22.50 28.53
CA THR A 232 11.54 21.77 27.32
C THR A 232 10.35 22.50 26.70
N LEU A 233 10.49 22.95 25.46
CA LEU A 233 9.54 23.90 24.85
C LEU A 233 8.13 23.32 24.67
N ASN A 234 8.00 22.16 24.02
CA ASN A 234 6.71 21.54 23.74
C ASN A 234 5.91 21.27 25.02
N GLY A 235 6.58 20.86 26.10
CA GLY A 235 5.95 20.60 27.39
C GLY A 235 5.27 21.84 27.96
N MET A 236 6.00 22.96 27.98
CA MET A 236 5.49 24.25 28.45
C MET A 236 4.30 24.73 27.62
N GLU A 237 4.41 24.67 26.30
CA GLU A 237 3.35 25.14 25.40
C GLU A 237 2.07 24.28 25.51
N HIS A 238 2.21 22.96 25.66
CA HIS A 238 1.08 22.07 25.91
C HIS A 238 0.32 22.43 27.19
N VAL A 239 1.04 22.75 28.28
CA VAL A 239 0.43 23.18 29.54
C VAL A 239 -0.34 24.48 29.36
N LEU A 240 0.27 25.49 28.73
CA LEU A 240 -0.39 26.77 28.49
C LEU A 240 -1.67 26.62 27.67
N ILE A 241 -1.65 25.84 26.59
CA ILE A 241 -2.85 25.56 25.77
C ILE A 241 -3.94 24.89 26.61
N SER A 242 -3.57 23.92 27.45
CA SER A 242 -4.51 23.22 28.33
C SER A 242 -5.12 24.15 29.39
N LEU A 243 -4.32 25.06 29.96
CA LEU A 243 -4.79 26.07 30.91
C LEU A 243 -5.74 27.07 30.25
N PHE A 244 -5.46 27.49 29.00
CA PHE A 244 -6.37 28.31 28.21
C PHE A 244 -7.71 27.63 28.04
N LYS A 245 -7.70 26.34 27.67
CA LYS A 245 -8.94 25.57 27.52
C LYS A 245 -9.71 25.46 28.83
N TYR A 246 -9.01 25.25 29.94
CA TYR A 246 -9.61 25.27 31.27
C TYR A 246 -10.29 26.62 31.56
N LYS A 247 -9.57 27.73 31.36
CA LYS A 247 -10.09 29.08 31.60
C LYS A 247 -11.31 29.38 30.73
N GLU A 248 -11.25 29.06 29.44
CA GLU A 248 -12.35 29.26 28.48
C GLU A 248 -13.62 28.53 28.93
N LEU A 249 -13.48 27.27 29.36
CA LEU A 249 -14.63 26.44 29.75
C LEU A 249 -15.22 26.79 31.13
N THR A 250 -14.42 27.37 32.04
CA THR A 250 -14.79 27.47 33.47
C THR A 250 -14.82 28.88 34.02
N GLY A 251 -14.25 29.86 33.31
CA GLY A 251 -14.02 31.21 33.84
C GLY A 251 -13.00 31.29 34.98
N SER A 252 -12.19 30.23 35.20
CA SER A 252 -11.29 30.14 36.35
C SER A 252 -10.24 31.27 36.39
N LYS A 253 -10.33 32.10 37.44
CA LYS A 253 -9.32 33.12 37.76
C LYS A 253 -7.95 32.50 38.06
N THR A 254 -7.93 31.32 38.67
CA THR A 254 -6.69 30.59 38.95
C THR A 254 -5.99 30.16 37.66
N ALA A 255 -6.73 29.63 36.68
CA ALA A 255 -6.16 29.31 35.37
C ALA A 255 -5.64 30.57 34.67
N GLY A 256 -6.38 31.69 34.73
CA GLY A 256 -5.91 32.98 34.22
C GLY A 256 -4.61 33.47 34.86
N PHE A 257 -4.48 33.32 36.18
CA PHE A 257 -3.24 33.63 36.90
C PHE A 257 -2.07 32.77 36.42
N LEU A 258 -2.26 31.45 36.31
CA LEU A 258 -1.22 30.51 35.88
C LEU A 258 -0.79 30.74 34.42
N ILE A 259 -1.75 31.06 33.55
CA ILE A 259 -1.48 31.44 32.16
C ILE A 259 -0.55 32.65 32.12
N ASN A 260 -0.87 33.72 32.88
CA ASN A 260 -0.05 34.93 32.88
C ASN A 260 1.37 34.64 33.37
N LYS A 261 1.53 33.89 34.47
CA LYS A 261 2.86 33.50 34.97
C LYS A 261 3.68 32.70 33.97
N GLY A 262 3.01 31.80 33.23
CA GLY A 262 3.68 30.98 32.24
C GLY A 262 4.01 31.71 30.94
N ILE A 263 3.18 32.65 30.50
CA ILE A 263 3.49 33.47 29.30
C ILE A 263 4.70 34.36 29.54
N GLU A 264 4.81 34.99 30.71
CA GLU A 264 5.99 35.78 31.07
C GLU A 264 7.27 34.94 30.98
N SER A 265 7.24 33.72 31.52
CA SER A 265 8.34 32.77 31.46
C SER A 265 8.63 32.29 30.02
N LEU A 266 7.60 31.96 29.24
CA LEU A 266 7.75 31.57 27.84
C LEU A 266 8.39 32.69 27.00
N LYS A 267 7.91 33.93 27.12
CA LYS A 267 8.44 35.07 26.35
C LYS A 267 9.88 35.39 26.69
N LYS A 268 10.25 35.24 27.97
CA LYS A 268 11.64 35.41 28.42
C LYS A 268 12.60 34.43 27.73
N HIS A 269 12.16 33.19 27.48
CA HIS A 269 13.03 32.10 27.03
C HIS A 269 12.84 31.67 25.56
N ILE A 270 11.73 32.02 24.90
CA ILE A 270 11.38 31.48 23.57
C ILE A 270 12.43 31.80 22.48
N SER A 271 13.11 32.94 22.59
CA SER A 271 14.22 33.32 21.69
C SER A 271 15.45 32.43 21.86
N GLU A 272 15.68 31.86 23.04
CA GLU A 272 16.81 30.95 23.33
C GLU A 272 16.62 29.57 22.70
N PHE A 273 15.38 29.21 22.34
CA PHE A 273 15.09 27.99 21.58
C PHE A 273 15.38 28.14 20.08
N HIS A 274 15.86 29.30 19.63
CA HIS A 274 16.29 29.48 18.25
C HIS A 274 17.62 28.76 18.03
N ALA A 275 17.63 27.82 17.09
CA ALA A 275 18.85 27.20 16.61
C ALA A 275 19.12 27.71 15.20
N PRO A 276 20.38 27.88 14.75
CA PRO A 276 20.70 28.41 13.41
C PRO A 276 20.08 27.65 12.22
N TRP A 277 19.44 26.52 12.49
CA TRP A 277 18.94 25.54 11.56
C TRP A 277 17.56 24.99 11.97
N GLY A 278 16.80 25.71 12.81
CA GLY A 278 15.49 25.31 13.33
C GLY A 278 15.25 25.73 14.77
N SER A 279 14.83 24.79 15.62
CA SER A 279 14.62 25.02 17.05
C SER A 279 15.42 24.03 17.89
N TYR A 280 15.79 24.44 19.08
CA TYR A 280 16.19 23.53 20.14
C TYR A 280 14.95 22.87 20.75
N TYR A 281 15.08 21.61 21.15
CA TYR A 281 14.08 20.87 21.91
C TYR A 281 14.04 21.32 23.37
N ASP A 282 15.23 21.55 23.93
CA ASP A 282 15.45 22.03 25.29
C ASP A 282 16.59 23.07 25.33
N LEU A 283 16.70 23.83 26.43
CA LEU A 283 17.78 24.80 26.59
C LEU A 283 19.14 24.17 26.92
N VAL A 284 19.23 22.83 27.01
CA VAL A 284 20.53 22.11 27.03
C VAL A 284 21.22 22.23 25.65
N GLY A 285 20.46 22.56 24.61
CA GLY A 285 20.97 22.70 23.25
C GLY A 285 20.75 21.46 22.39
N HIS A 286 19.88 20.54 22.80
CA HIS A 286 19.49 19.43 21.93
C HIS A 286 18.68 19.96 20.74
N ILE A 287 19.19 19.80 19.52
CA ILE A 287 18.49 20.25 18.31
C ILE A 287 17.19 19.44 18.13
N ALA A 288 16.07 20.11 17.91
CA ALA A 288 14.80 19.44 17.66
C ALA A 288 14.86 18.63 16.34
N ASN A 289 14.55 17.34 16.43
CA ASN A 289 14.37 16.51 15.24
C ASN A 289 13.13 16.94 14.45
N TYR A 290 12.90 16.36 13.27
CA TYR A 290 11.78 16.75 12.40
C TYR A 290 10.42 16.75 13.12
N LYS A 291 10.14 15.72 13.93
CA LYS A 291 8.91 15.64 14.73
C LYS A 291 8.80 16.85 15.67
N TYR A 292 9.81 17.10 16.50
CA TYR A 292 9.74 18.15 17.52
C TYR A 292 9.83 19.56 16.94
N GLN A 293 10.56 19.76 15.83
CA GLN A 293 10.58 21.03 15.11
C GLN A 293 9.17 21.47 14.73
N ASN A 294 8.41 20.54 14.14
CA ASN A 294 7.06 20.84 13.69
C ASN A 294 6.08 20.98 14.85
N ILE A 295 6.25 20.17 15.92
CA ILE A 295 5.43 20.30 17.13
C ILE A 295 5.63 21.68 17.77
N ASN A 296 6.87 22.12 17.98
CA ASN A 296 7.18 23.43 18.54
C ASN A 296 6.53 24.53 17.70
N ALA A 297 6.74 24.53 16.38
CA ALA A 297 6.14 25.53 15.49
C ALA A 297 4.59 25.56 15.56
N GLU A 298 3.93 24.40 15.54
CA GLU A 298 2.46 24.31 15.57
C GLU A 298 1.88 24.69 16.94
N LEU A 299 2.55 24.37 18.04
CA LEU A 299 2.16 24.79 19.38
C LEU A 299 2.35 26.30 19.59
N THR A 300 3.48 26.86 19.16
CA THR A 300 3.72 28.32 19.18
C THR A 300 2.66 29.05 18.35
N ASN A 301 2.33 28.56 17.16
CA ASN A 301 1.28 29.13 16.32
C ASN A 301 -0.10 29.08 17.00
N ARG A 302 -0.41 27.96 17.65
CA ARG A 302 -1.68 27.80 18.39
C ARG A 302 -1.77 28.79 19.55
N LEU A 303 -0.70 28.96 20.32
CA LEU A 303 -0.63 29.94 21.41
C LEU A 303 -0.74 31.38 20.88
N ALA A 304 0.01 31.72 19.83
CA ALA A 304 -0.05 33.04 19.20
C ALA A 304 -1.48 33.39 18.76
N THR A 305 -2.21 32.42 18.20
CA THR A 305 -3.61 32.58 17.80
C THR A 305 -4.54 32.76 18.99
N LEU A 306 -4.41 31.93 20.03
CA LEU A 306 -5.24 32.01 21.24
C LEU A 306 -5.05 33.34 21.99
N LEU A 307 -3.85 33.89 21.95
CA LEU A 307 -3.48 35.13 22.62
C LEU A 307 -3.62 36.39 21.77
N SER A 308 -3.81 36.24 20.46
CA SER A 308 -3.63 37.35 19.50
C SER A 308 -2.27 38.06 19.67
N ASP A 309 -1.22 37.29 19.97
CA ASP A 309 0.10 37.80 20.33
C ASP A 309 1.05 37.87 19.11
N LYS A 310 1.53 39.08 18.81
CA LYS A 310 2.39 39.36 17.65
C LYS A 310 3.82 38.87 17.82
N GLU A 311 4.33 38.81 19.05
CA GLU A 311 5.68 38.36 19.38
C GLU A 311 5.80 36.86 19.13
N LEU A 312 4.87 36.06 19.68
CA LEU A 312 4.80 34.63 19.44
C LEU A 312 4.57 34.30 17.96
N SER A 313 3.77 35.11 17.26
CA SER A 313 3.60 35.00 15.81
C SER A 313 4.92 35.22 15.04
N GLY A 314 5.81 36.06 15.57
CA GLY A 314 7.17 36.26 15.06
C GLY A 314 8.03 35.02 15.22
N HIS A 315 8.05 34.44 16.43
CA HIS A 315 8.78 33.20 16.73
C HIS A 315 8.31 32.01 15.88
N TYR A 316 6.99 31.84 15.70
CA TYR A 316 6.45 30.83 14.78
C TYR A 316 6.99 30.98 13.35
N ARG A 317 7.01 32.21 12.80
CA ARG A 317 7.56 32.46 11.46
C ARG A 317 9.04 32.12 11.39
N MET A 318 9.81 32.41 12.44
CA MET A 318 11.24 32.07 12.52
C MET A 318 11.46 30.55 12.54
N PHE A 319 10.69 29.80 13.34
CA PHE A 319 10.73 28.34 13.36
C PHE A 319 10.35 27.69 12.02
N LEU A 320 9.57 28.38 11.18
CA LEU A 320 9.28 27.96 9.81
C LEU A 320 10.37 28.37 8.80
N SER A 321 10.94 29.57 8.91
CA SER A 321 11.90 30.10 7.94
C SER A 321 13.28 29.43 8.04
N GLU A 322 13.67 28.96 9.22
CA GLU A 322 14.99 28.36 9.47
C GLU A 322 15.02 26.84 9.23
N GLN A 323 14.11 26.31 8.40
CA GLN A 323 14.16 24.90 8.03
C GLN A 323 15.29 24.61 7.05
N SER A 324 16.48 24.34 7.57
CA SER A 324 17.61 23.86 6.76
C SER A 324 17.26 22.56 6.04
N PRO A 325 17.79 22.33 4.82
CA PRO A 325 17.60 21.09 4.10
C PRO A 325 17.87 19.89 5.01
N TYR A 326 16.93 18.94 5.03
CA TYR A 326 16.94 17.76 5.91
C TYR A 326 18.32 17.10 6.05
N PHE A 327 19.03 16.96 4.93
CA PHE A 327 20.37 16.35 4.88
C PHE A 327 21.39 17.09 5.76
N ILE A 328 21.46 18.43 5.67
CA ILE A 328 22.38 19.23 6.48
C ILE A 328 22.05 19.05 7.96
N ARG A 329 20.76 19.12 8.30
CA ARG A 329 20.29 18.95 9.69
C ARG A 329 20.65 17.58 10.26
N GLN A 330 20.42 16.51 9.51
CA GLN A 330 20.54 15.14 10.03
C GLN A 330 21.92 14.50 9.88
N PHE A 331 22.71 14.88 8.87
CA PHE A 331 24.02 14.26 8.61
C PHE A 331 25.21 15.12 8.96
N ILE A 332 25.06 16.44 8.99
CA ILE A 332 26.15 17.38 9.28
C ILE A 332 26.04 17.87 10.72
N LEU A 333 24.85 18.31 11.12
CA LEU A 333 24.62 18.95 12.43
C LEU A 333 24.21 17.97 13.53
N GLN A 334 23.63 16.83 13.15
CA GLN A 334 23.27 15.75 14.06
C GLN A 334 23.97 14.46 13.64
N ARG A 335 24.02 13.47 14.54
CA ARG A 335 24.44 12.13 14.17
C ARG A 335 23.30 11.48 13.38
N PRO A 336 23.50 11.15 12.09
CA PRO A 336 22.46 10.54 11.29
C PRO A 336 22.11 9.19 11.91
N SER A 337 20.82 8.93 12.04
CA SER A 337 20.38 7.62 12.47
C SER A 337 20.74 6.57 11.40
N PHE A 338 20.77 5.29 11.78
CA PHE A 338 20.88 4.20 10.80
C PHE A 338 19.79 4.26 9.71
N TYR A 339 18.65 4.89 10.02
CA TYR A 339 17.57 5.16 9.07
C TYR A 339 18.01 6.15 7.99
N ASP A 340 18.58 7.28 8.39
CA ASP A 340 18.99 8.34 7.48
C ASP A 340 20.00 7.78 6.47
N VAL A 341 21.03 7.09 6.98
CA VAL A 341 22.06 6.43 6.17
C VAL A 341 21.44 5.43 5.19
N GLY A 342 20.47 4.62 5.64
CA GLY A 342 19.76 3.67 4.79
C GLY A 342 19.01 4.32 3.62
N VAL A 343 18.28 5.41 3.88
CA VAL A 343 17.57 6.16 2.82
C VAL A 343 18.54 6.76 1.82
N LEU A 344 19.62 7.38 2.30
CA LEU A 344 20.63 7.97 1.43
C LEU A 344 21.27 6.92 0.52
N LEU A 345 21.61 5.75 1.07
CA LEU A 345 22.19 4.64 0.29
C LEU A 345 21.21 4.09 -0.75
N ILE A 346 19.93 3.93 -0.41
CA ILE A 346 18.90 3.45 -1.34
C ILE A 346 18.70 4.44 -2.49
N LEU A 347 18.59 5.74 -2.18
CA LEU A 347 18.47 6.79 -3.19
C LEU A 347 19.73 6.83 -4.07
N ALA A 348 20.91 6.79 -3.46
CA ALA A 348 22.18 6.84 -4.17
C ALA A 348 22.37 5.63 -5.08
N PHE A 349 22.05 4.43 -4.62
CA PHE A 349 22.11 3.22 -5.44
C PHE A 349 21.12 3.28 -6.61
N SER A 350 19.89 3.72 -6.36
CA SER A 350 18.85 3.84 -7.38
C SER A 350 19.22 4.86 -8.47
N MET A 351 19.72 6.03 -8.06
CA MET A 351 20.21 7.06 -8.97
C MET A 351 21.47 6.58 -9.73
N THR A 352 22.34 5.82 -9.08
CA THR A 352 23.55 5.28 -9.72
C THR A 352 23.18 4.29 -10.80
N ALA A 353 22.21 3.41 -10.53
CA ALA A 353 21.67 2.49 -11.52
C ALA A 353 21.03 3.24 -12.71
N MET A 354 20.31 4.33 -12.44
CA MET A 354 19.69 5.17 -13.47
C MET A 354 20.74 5.88 -14.34
N ILE A 355 21.69 6.59 -13.74
CA ILE A 355 22.73 7.35 -14.45
C ILE A 355 23.68 6.40 -15.17
N ALA A 356 24.05 5.27 -14.56
CA ALA A 356 24.80 4.23 -15.24
C ALA A 356 24.01 3.68 -16.45
N GLY A 357 22.70 3.45 -16.32
CA GLY A 357 21.83 3.09 -17.43
C GLY A 357 21.80 4.13 -18.55
N ILE A 358 21.66 5.42 -18.22
CA ILE A 358 21.65 6.53 -19.19
C ILE A 358 23.01 6.69 -19.88
N LEU A 359 24.11 6.74 -19.11
CA LEU A 359 25.46 6.86 -19.66
C LEU A 359 25.84 5.65 -20.52
N TYR A 360 25.35 4.46 -20.14
CA TYR A 360 25.50 3.27 -20.96
C TYR A 360 24.70 3.40 -22.26
N VAL A 361 23.44 3.84 -22.23
CA VAL A 361 22.58 4.12 -23.41
C VAL A 361 23.20 5.17 -24.34
N CYS A 362 23.76 6.25 -23.81
CA CYS A 362 24.40 7.31 -24.59
C CYS A 362 25.66 6.82 -25.32
N ASP A 363 26.45 5.94 -24.70
CA ASP A 363 27.59 5.27 -25.37
C ASP A 363 27.12 4.16 -26.34
N PHE A 364 25.95 3.55 -26.09
CA PHE A 364 25.36 2.46 -26.87
C PHE A 364 24.81 2.89 -28.24
N ARG A 365 24.43 4.18 -28.41
CA ARG A 365 23.91 4.73 -29.67
C ARG A 365 24.87 4.55 -30.85
N LYS A 366 26.18 4.52 -30.58
CA LYS A 366 27.23 4.31 -31.60
C LYS A 366 27.45 2.84 -32.00
N LYS A 367 26.94 1.84 -31.23
CA LYS A 367 27.24 0.41 -31.46
C LYS A 367 25.99 -0.49 -31.65
N TYR A 368 24.82 -0.12 -31.11
CA TYR A 368 23.60 -0.96 -31.14
C TYR A 368 22.30 -0.16 -31.32
N GLY A 369 22.18 0.59 -32.42
CA GLY A 369 20.99 1.41 -32.72
C GLY A 369 19.63 0.68 -32.65
N LYS A 370 19.60 -0.65 -32.79
CA LYS A 370 18.37 -1.47 -32.69
C LYS A 370 17.78 -1.53 -31.27
N LEU A 371 18.57 -1.39 -30.20
CA LEU A 371 18.08 -1.41 -28.82
C LEU A 371 17.41 -0.09 -28.41
N PHE A 372 17.88 1.02 -28.99
CA PHE A 372 17.29 2.35 -28.80
C PHE A 372 15.79 2.38 -29.14
N TYR A 373 15.41 1.76 -30.26
CA TYR A 373 14.01 1.68 -30.70
C TYR A 373 13.11 0.83 -29.78
N GLU A 374 13.66 -0.17 -29.09
CA GLU A 374 12.92 -1.00 -28.14
C GLU A 374 12.63 -0.21 -26.87
N VAL A 375 13.64 0.47 -26.33
CA VAL A 375 13.49 1.39 -25.18
C VAL A 375 12.52 2.52 -25.51
N CYS A 376 12.63 3.14 -26.69
CA CYS A 376 11.70 4.18 -27.13
C CYS A 376 10.24 3.71 -27.16
N GLY A 377 9.96 2.45 -27.50
CA GLY A 377 8.60 1.92 -27.51
C GLY A 377 8.00 1.75 -26.13
N HIS A 378 8.81 1.29 -25.17
CA HIS A 378 8.40 1.22 -23.78
C HIS A 378 8.19 2.62 -23.20
N VAL A 379 9.10 3.56 -23.46
CA VAL A 379 8.95 4.96 -23.05
C VAL A 379 7.69 5.58 -23.66
N PHE A 380 7.44 5.35 -24.95
CA PHE A 380 6.25 5.82 -25.67
C PHE A 380 4.97 5.29 -25.02
N PHE A 381 4.90 3.99 -24.73
CA PHE A 381 3.78 3.39 -24.00
C PHE A 381 3.53 4.12 -22.67
N LEU A 382 4.58 4.33 -21.87
CA LEU A 382 4.46 4.92 -20.54
C LEU A 382 3.99 6.36 -20.56
N VAL A 383 4.54 7.16 -21.47
CA VAL A 383 4.16 8.57 -21.63
C VAL A 383 2.66 8.67 -21.93
N PHE A 384 2.17 7.92 -22.92
CA PHE A 384 0.75 7.97 -23.29
C PHE A 384 -0.17 7.33 -22.27
N PHE A 385 0.25 6.24 -21.62
CA PHE A 385 -0.49 5.66 -20.51
C PHE A 385 -0.68 6.68 -19.38
N ASN A 386 0.40 7.38 -19.03
CA ASN A 386 0.41 8.38 -17.98
C ASN A 386 -0.51 9.58 -18.29
N ILE A 387 -0.51 10.05 -19.54
CA ILE A 387 -1.44 11.09 -20.02
C ILE A 387 -2.89 10.62 -19.94
N LEU A 388 -3.18 9.38 -20.39
CA LEU A 388 -4.53 8.79 -20.32
C LEU A 388 -5.03 8.76 -18.89
N LEU A 389 -4.14 8.40 -17.98
CA LEU A 389 -4.39 8.30 -16.55
C LEU A 389 -4.80 9.63 -15.95
N LYS A 390 -3.98 10.68 -16.17
CA LYS A 390 -4.23 12.03 -15.66
C LYS A 390 -5.63 12.50 -16.08
N ARG A 391 -6.00 12.25 -17.34
CA ARG A 391 -7.29 12.66 -17.90
C ARG A 391 -8.48 11.87 -17.35
N ALA A 392 -8.30 10.56 -17.15
CA ALA A 392 -9.36 9.71 -16.61
C ALA A 392 -9.68 10.04 -15.14
N LEU A 393 -8.63 10.34 -14.37
CA LEU A 393 -8.72 10.71 -12.96
C LEU A 393 -9.15 12.18 -12.75
N SER A 394 -8.97 13.05 -13.74
CA SER A 394 -9.33 14.48 -13.63
C SER A 394 -10.80 14.80 -13.87
N GLY A 395 -11.65 13.83 -14.24
CA GLY A 395 -13.07 14.16 -14.51
C GLY A 395 -14.05 13.02 -14.72
N GLU A 396 -13.63 11.77 -14.93
CA GLU A 396 -14.58 10.69 -15.32
C GLU A 396 -14.64 9.50 -14.35
N LEU A 397 -13.55 9.17 -13.65
CA LEU A 397 -13.55 8.16 -12.59
C LEU A 397 -13.65 8.84 -11.23
N LYS A 398 -14.76 8.65 -10.50
CA LYS A 398 -14.83 8.96 -9.07
C LYS A 398 -13.95 7.96 -8.32
N VAL A 399 -12.71 8.33 -8.05
CA VAL A 399 -11.74 7.54 -7.30
C VAL A 399 -11.62 8.09 -5.90
N TYR A 400 -11.74 7.22 -4.90
CA TYR A 400 -11.39 7.58 -3.53
C TYR A 400 -9.87 7.77 -3.44
N VAL A 401 -9.45 9.00 -3.17
CA VAL A 401 -8.05 9.37 -3.00
C VAL A 401 -7.60 8.89 -1.63
N LEU A 402 -6.56 8.06 -1.59
CA LEU A 402 -5.98 7.58 -0.36
C LEU A 402 -5.22 8.71 0.33
N SER A 403 -5.35 8.83 1.66
CA SER A 403 -4.61 9.84 2.41
C SER A 403 -3.10 9.58 2.29
N PRO A 404 -2.28 10.60 1.97
CA PRO A 404 -0.82 10.47 1.85
C PRO A 404 -0.12 9.93 3.10
N ARG A 405 -0.81 9.93 4.25
CA ARG A 405 -0.27 9.58 5.56
C ARG A 405 -0.06 8.08 5.79
N THR A 406 -0.43 7.21 4.85
CA THR A 406 -0.35 5.75 5.05
C THR A 406 1.06 5.20 4.77
N PRO A 407 1.74 4.58 5.76
CA PRO A 407 3.01 3.86 5.58
C PRO A 407 2.96 2.78 4.49
N GLY A 408 1.75 2.35 4.14
CA GLY A 408 1.47 1.41 3.08
C GLY A 408 1.96 1.85 1.70
N VAL A 409 1.89 3.12 1.35
CA VAL A 409 2.19 3.62 -0.01
C VAL A 409 3.63 3.33 -0.42
N ALA A 410 4.55 3.48 0.52
CA ALA A 410 5.95 3.23 0.26
C ALA A 410 6.29 1.73 0.31
N MET A 411 5.61 0.94 1.15
CA MET A 411 5.70 -0.53 1.11
C MET A 411 5.13 -1.09 -0.20
N LEU A 412 4.08 -0.49 -0.74
CA LEU A 412 3.48 -0.74 -2.06
C LEU A 412 4.46 -0.42 -3.18
N LEU A 413 5.06 0.78 -3.16
CA LEU A 413 6.09 1.17 -4.11
C LEU A 413 7.22 0.14 -4.07
N PHE A 414 7.67 -0.26 -2.88
CA PHE A 414 8.73 -1.25 -2.71
C PHE A 414 8.35 -2.65 -3.22
N THR A 415 7.20 -3.21 -2.83
CA THR A 415 6.77 -4.55 -3.27
C THR A 415 6.50 -4.60 -4.77
N ASN A 416 5.91 -3.54 -5.32
CA ASN A 416 5.64 -3.49 -6.75
C ASN A 416 6.91 -3.21 -7.55
N ILE A 417 7.86 -2.39 -7.08
CA ILE A 417 9.17 -2.21 -7.71
C ILE A 417 9.97 -3.52 -7.66
N ALA A 418 9.99 -4.24 -6.55
CA ALA A 418 10.68 -5.52 -6.45
C ALA A 418 10.06 -6.59 -7.39
N ALA A 419 8.74 -6.75 -7.37
CA ALA A 419 8.04 -7.68 -8.27
C ALA A 419 8.19 -7.30 -9.75
N PHE A 420 8.20 -5.99 -10.03
CA PHE A 420 8.44 -5.46 -11.37
C PHE A 420 9.86 -5.70 -11.84
N CYS A 421 10.88 -5.38 -11.05
CA CYS A 421 12.27 -5.69 -11.36
C CYS A 421 12.42 -7.19 -11.65
N MET A 422 11.92 -8.07 -10.78
CA MET A 422 12.01 -9.53 -10.97
C MET A 422 11.35 -10.01 -12.28
N LEU A 423 10.16 -9.51 -12.61
CA LEU A 423 9.43 -9.96 -13.80
C LEU A 423 9.87 -9.25 -15.09
N LEU A 424 10.30 -8.00 -15.00
CA LEU A 424 10.91 -7.27 -16.11
C LEU A 424 12.21 -7.93 -16.56
N PHE A 425 13.14 -8.23 -15.64
CA PHE A 425 14.40 -8.93 -15.98
C PHE A 425 14.15 -10.30 -16.63
N SER A 426 12.91 -10.81 -16.58
CA SER A 426 12.50 -12.08 -17.18
C SER A 426 11.75 -11.95 -18.52
N LEU A 427 11.56 -10.73 -19.05
CA LEU A 427 10.85 -10.53 -20.33
C LEU A 427 11.69 -11.05 -21.51
N PRO A 428 11.11 -11.89 -22.38
CA PRO A 428 11.83 -12.47 -23.49
C PRO A 428 11.85 -11.53 -24.70
N LYS A 429 12.92 -11.59 -25.50
CA LYS A 429 13.05 -10.83 -26.76
C LYS A 429 12.01 -11.21 -27.81
N TYR A 430 11.71 -12.52 -27.88
CA TYR A 430 10.71 -13.13 -28.75
C TYR A 430 9.90 -14.14 -27.92
N LEU A 431 8.63 -14.33 -28.26
CA LEU A 431 7.81 -15.39 -27.66
C LEU A 431 8.30 -16.74 -28.18
N LYS A 432 9.05 -17.48 -27.36
CA LYS A 432 9.59 -18.81 -27.70
C LYS A 432 8.92 -19.92 -26.91
N ARG A 433 8.65 -19.68 -25.63
CA ARG A 433 8.04 -20.62 -24.69
C ARG A 433 6.60 -20.20 -24.35
N PRO A 434 5.70 -21.13 -24.01
CA PRO A 434 4.37 -20.78 -23.52
C PRO A 434 4.40 -19.80 -22.34
N SER A 435 5.32 -19.99 -21.39
CA SER A 435 5.47 -19.10 -20.24
C SER A 435 5.81 -17.66 -20.63
N ASP A 436 6.42 -17.43 -21.79
CA ASP A 436 6.75 -16.09 -22.30
C ASP A 436 5.47 -15.28 -22.49
N ALA A 437 4.46 -15.86 -23.13
CA ALA A 437 3.20 -15.17 -23.41
C ALA A 437 2.47 -14.75 -22.13
N VAL A 438 2.43 -15.64 -21.13
CA VAL A 438 1.77 -15.35 -19.85
C VAL A 438 2.58 -14.33 -19.04
N ARG A 439 3.91 -14.46 -18.97
CA ARG A 439 4.79 -13.50 -18.28
C ARG A 439 4.68 -12.11 -18.86
N THR A 440 4.76 -11.98 -20.19
CA THR A 440 4.54 -10.72 -20.90
C THR A 440 3.17 -10.14 -20.55
N GLY A 441 2.10 -10.93 -20.64
CA GLY A 441 0.76 -10.46 -20.27
C GLY A 441 0.65 -9.99 -18.81
N LEU A 442 1.24 -10.72 -17.85
CA LEU A 442 1.20 -10.33 -16.43
C LEU A 442 1.91 -9.00 -16.16
N VAL A 443 3.00 -8.71 -16.87
CA VAL A 443 3.68 -7.41 -16.77
C VAL A 443 2.73 -6.29 -17.22
N TYR A 444 2.13 -6.39 -18.40
CA TYR A 444 1.29 -5.30 -18.95
C TYR A 444 -0.10 -5.18 -18.32
N PHE A 445 -0.76 -6.30 -18.00
CA PHE A 445 -2.13 -6.30 -17.51
C PHE A 445 -2.24 -6.24 -15.99
N CYS A 446 -1.24 -6.71 -15.25
CA CYS A 446 -1.30 -6.85 -13.79
C CYS A 446 -0.35 -5.90 -13.07
N LEU A 447 0.96 -6.02 -13.32
CA LEU A 447 1.99 -5.30 -12.56
C LEU A 447 2.03 -3.82 -12.93
N LEU A 448 2.18 -3.53 -14.21
CA LEU A 448 2.40 -2.17 -14.70
C LEU A 448 1.23 -1.23 -14.34
N PRO A 449 -0.05 -1.64 -14.46
CA PRO A 449 -1.15 -0.78 -14.03
C PRO A 449 -1.21 -0.62 -12.51
N SER A 450 -0.94 -1.67 -11.74
CA SER A 450 -0.89 -1.60 -10.26
C SER A 450 0.21 -0.65 -9.79
N MET A 451 1.36 -0.68 -10.46
CA MET A 451 2.46 0.25 -10.21
C MET A 451 2.07 1.68 -10.56
N LEU A 452 1.64 1.91 -11.81
CA LEU A 452 1.39 3.25 -12.34
C LEU A 452 0.28 3.95 -11.56
N LEU A 453 -0.79 3.25 -11.21
CA LEU A 453 -1.95 3.89 -10.61
C LEU A 453 -1.87 4.08 -9.11
N CYS A 454 -1.20 3.19 -8.40
CA CYS A 454 -1.30 3.22 -6.96
C CYS A 454 -0.68 4.49 -6.32
N PRO A 455 0.45 5.03 -6.80
CA PRO A 455 0.96 6.33 -6.38
C PRO A 455 0.04 7.49 -6.73
N TYR A 456 -0.60 7.42 -7.90
CA TYR A 456 -1.55 8.43 -8.39
C TYR A 456 -2.83 8.53 -7.55
N VAL A 457 -3.29 7.42 -6.99
CA VAL A 457 -4.43 7.39 -6.06
C VAL A 457 -4.08 8.03 -4.71
N VAL A 458 -2.79 8.19 -4.39
CA VAL A 458 -2.30 8.65 -3.08
C VAL A 458 -1.84 10.11 -3.10
N SER A 459 -1.02 10.53 -4.07
CA SER A 459 -0.58 11.92 -4.17
C SER A 459 -0.37 12.36 -5.63
N LYS A 460 -0.77 13.59 -5.94
CA LYS A 460 -0.78 14.10 -7.32
C LYS A 460 0.59 14.54 -7.85
N ASP A 461 1.58 14.78 -6.98
CA ASP A 461 2.67 15.70 -7.34
C ASP A 461 4.10 15.11 -7.39
N VAL A 462 4.44 14.00 -6.69
CA VAL A 462 5.85 13.51 -6.63
C VAL A 462 6.03 12.01 -6.89
N ALA A 463 5.19 11.16 -6.29
CA ALA A 463 5.32 9.70 -6.43
C ALA A 463 5.10 9.21 -7.88
N THR A 464 4.27 9.93 -8.62
CA THR A 464 4.04 9.78 -10.06
C THR A 464 5.32 9.95 -10.91
N TYR A 465 6.13 10.96 -10.61
CA TYR A 465 7.34 11.26 -11.38
C TYR A 465 8.44 10.25 -11.06
N MET A 466 8.61 9.88 -9.78
CA MET A 466 9.58 8.86 -9.39
C MET A 466 9.23 7.49 -9.99
N LEU A 467 7.96 7.10 -9.99
CA LEU A 467 7.56 5.81 -10.55
C LEU A 467 7.68 5.78 -12.09
N ALA A 468 7.38 6.87 -12.80
CA ALA A 468 7.67 6.98 -14.23
C ALA A 468 9.18 6.79 -14.50
N VAL A 469 10.04 7.38 -13.66
CA VAL A 469 11.50 7.21 -13.73
C VAL A 469 11.93 5.77 -13.46
N PHE A 470 11.39 5.10 -12.43
CA PHE A 470 11.69 3.69 -12.11
C PHE A 470 11.26 2.73 -13.21
N ILE A 471 10.12 2.99 -13.84
CA ILE A 471 9.61 2.15 -14.92
C ILE A 471 10.45 2.35 -16.19
N ILE A 472 10.81 3.59 -16.53
CA ILE A 472 11.73 3.89 -17.64
C ILE A 472 13.10 3.24 -17.39
N ALA A 473 13.64 3.33 -16.16
CA ALA A 473 14.90 2.69 -15.78
C ALA A 473 14.82 1.16 -15.87
N GLY A 474 13.71 0.56 -15.43
CA GLY A 474 13.45 -0.88 -15.57
C GLY A 474 13.47 -1.33 -17.04
N PHE A 475 12.79 -0.61 -17.93
CA PHE A 475 12.79 -0.94 -19.36
C PHE A 475 14.15 -0.78 -20.04
N ILE A 476 14.93 0.24 -19.64
CA ILE A 476 16.31 0.42 -20.08
C ILE A 476 17.18 -0.78 -19.64
N LEU A 477 17.05 -1.20 -18.37
CA LEU A 477 17.81 -2.32 -17.82
C LEU A 477 17.42 -3.68 -18.44
N THR A 478 16.15 -3.89 -18.81
CA THR A 478 15.71 -5.11 -19.52
C THR A 478 16.17 -5.17 -20.97
N GLY A 479 16.24 -4.02 -21.64
CA GLY A 479 16.84 -3.97 -22.98
C GLY A 479 18.30 -4.44 -22.95
N VAL A 480 19.00 -4.14 -21.87
CA VAL A 480 20.38 -4.57 -21.63
C VAL A 480 20.46 -6.06 -21.22
N ALA A 481 19.58 -6.54 -20.32
CA ALA A 481 19.56 -7.94 -19.86
C ALA A 481 19.10 -8.93 -20.95
N GLY A 482 18.18 -8.54 -21.82
CA GLY A 482 17.70 -9.37 -22.96
C GLY A 482 18.73 -9.62 -24.06
N HIS A 483 19.94 -9.04 -23.95
CA HIS A 483 21.11 -9.38 -24.79
C HIS A 483 22.09 -10.34 -24.10
N ALA A 484 21.89 -10.69 -22.83
CA ALA A 484 22.78 -11.62 -22.11
C ALA A 484 22.48 -13.10 -22.40
N ASP A 485 21.33 -13.41 -23.01
CA ASP A 485 20.86 -14.79 -23.20
C ASP A 485 20.58 -15.10 -24.68
N ASP A 486 21.62 -15.01 -25.52
CA ASP A 486 21.62 -15.54 -26.89
C ASP A 486 22.09 -17.01 -26.95
N THR A 487 22.30 -17.67 -25.79
CA THR A 487 22.89 -19.01 -25.69
C THR A 487 21.89 -20.08 -25.24
N THR A 488 20.77 -20.24 -25.94
CA THR A 488 20.07 -21.54 -26.00
C THR A 488 19.22 -21.64 -27.27
N HIS A 489 19.89 -21.99 -28.37
CA HIS A 489 19.23 -22.59 -29.51
C HIS A 489 18.84 -24.02 -29.10
N MET A 490 17.55 -24.25 -28.81
CA MET A 490 17.03 -25.61 -28.75
C MET A 490 16.61 -26.01 -30.15
N GLU A 491 17.33 -26.96 -30.72
CA GLU A 491 17.09 -27.56 -32.02
C GLU A 491 15.71 -28.23 -32.09
N SER A 492 15.06 -28.03 -33.22
CA SER A 492 13.80 -28.64 -33.60
C SER A 492 14.01 -30.12 -33.93
N ARG A 493 13.33 -31.01 -33.23
CA ARG A 493 12.97 -32.31 -33.81
C ARG A 493 11.63 -32.16 -34.51
N GLU A 494 11.67 -32.18 -35.84
CA GLU A 494 10.48 -32.32 -36.66
C GLU A 494 10.00 -33.77 -36.61
N SER A 495 8.79 -33.96 -36.09
CA SER A 495 7.95 -35.10 -36.45
C SER A 495 6.56 -34.57 -36.77
N LEU A 496 6.14 -34.77 -38.01
CA LEU A 496 4.80 -34.47 -38.52
C LEU A 496 3.78 -35.34 -37.78
N ASP A 497 3.13 -34.78 -36.76
CA ASP A 497 2.24 -35.56 -35.91
C ASP A 497 0.81 -35.54 -36.46
N MET A 498 0.40 -36.64 -37.10
CA MET A 498 -1.00 -36.92 -37.49
C MET A 498 -1.94 -37.02 -36.28
N GLU A 499 -1.41 -36.98 -35.04
CA GLU A 499 -2.19 -37.04 -33.79
C GLU A 499 -2.94 -35.75 -33.40
N GLY A 500 -2.78 -34.66 -34.16
CA GLY A 500 -3.54 -33.42 -33.95
C GLY A 500 -5.05 -33.63 -33.96
N GLU A 501 -5.57 -34.64 -34.68
CA GLU A 501 -7.02 -34.88 -34.78
C GLU A 501 -7.64 -35.51 -33.51
N LYS A 502 -6.91 -36.37 -32.78
CA LYS A 502 -7.40 -36.94 -31.51
C LYS A 502 -7.50 -35.87 -30.40
N THR A 503 -6.59 -34.91 -30.44
CA THR A 503 -6.56 -33.72 -29.57
C THR A 503 -7.85 -32.90 -29.66
N VAL A 504 -8.45 -32.78 -30.85
CA VAL A 504 -9.69 -32.01 -31.05
C VAL A 504 -10.92 -32.72 -30.48
N ILE A 505 -10.92 -34.05 -30.46
CA ILE A 505 -12.08 -34.85 -30.00
C ILE A 505 -12.42 -34.53 -28.54
N VAL A 506 -11.42 -34.37 -27.67
CA VAL A 506 -11.64 -34.03 -26.25
C VAL A 506 -12.25 -32.63 -26.11
N TYR A 507 -11.69 -31.62 -26.81
CA TYR A 507 -12.26 -30.27 -26.81
C TYR A 507 -13.69 -30.25 -27.37
N LYS A 508 -13.97 -31.03 -28.41
CA LYS A 508 -15.31 -31.16 -29.02
C LYS A 508 -16.30 -31.74 -28.04
N ILE A 509 -16.01 -32.92 -27.50
CA ILE A 509 -16.93 -33.64 -26.60
C ILE A 509 -17.25 -32.76 -25.40
N ILE A 510 -16.24 -32.14 -24.78
CA ILE A 510 -16.47 -31.31 -23.60
C ILE A 510 -17.22 -30.02 -23.96
N SER A 511 -16.86 -29.35 -25.06
CA SER A 511 -17.57 -28.13 -25.47
C SER A 511 -19.02 -28.39 -25.86
N ILE A 512 -19.30 -29.52 -26.51
CA ILE A 512 -20.65 -29.95 -26.87
C ILE A 512 -21.43 -30.34 -25.61
N ALA A 513 -20.84 -31.12 -24.70
CA ALA A 513 -21.49 -31.51 -23.45
C ALA A 513 -21.82 -30.28 -22.58
N LEU A 514 -20.91 -29.32 -22.46
CA LEU A 514 -21.15 -28.06 -21.75
C LEU A 514 -22.18 -27.18 -22.48
N GLY A 515 -22.15 -27.15 -23.81
CA GLY A 515 -23.15 -26.45 -24.63
C GLY A 515 -24.55 -27.03 -24.45
N LEU A 516 -24.69 -28.36 -24.45
CA LEU A 516 -25.94 -29.07 -24.20
C LEU A 516 -26.43 -28.86 -22.76
N TYR A 517 -25.52 -28.90 -21.79
CA TYR A 517 -25.82 -28.56 -20.39
C TYR A 517 -26.42 -27.16 -20.29
N ILE A 518 -25.81 -26.18 -20.96
CA ILE A 518 -26.33 -24.80 -20.98
C ILE A 518 -27.68 -24.70 -21.70
N LEU A 519 -27.86 -25.45 -22.80
CA LEU A 519 -29.12 -25.50 -23.54
C LEU A 519 -30.28 -26.03 -22.67
N ILE A 520 -30.03 -27.04 -21.83
CA ILE A 520 -31.05 -27.62 -20.94
C ILE A 520 -31.53 -26.61 -19.90
N PHE A 521 -30.61 -25.82 -19.32
CA PHE A 521 -30.93 -24.95 -18.18
C PHE A 521 -31.19 -23.49 -18.55
N ALA A 522 -30.79 -23.03 -19.74
CA ALA A 522 -31.08 -21.67 -20.22
C ALA A 522 -31.26 -21.60 -21.76
N PRO A 523 -32.25 -22.32 -22.33
CA PRO A 523 -32.47 -22.36 -23.78
C PRO A 523 -32.73 -20.95 -24.36
N ASP A 524 -33.49 -20.12 -23.64
CA ASP A 524 -33.90 -18.78 -24.08
C ASP A 524 -32.76 -17.73 -24.10
N TYR A 525 -31.60 -18.07 -23.52
CA TYR A 525 -30.45 -17.16 -23.43
C TYR A 525 -29.33 -17.54 -24.40
N LEU A 526 -29.35 -18.75 -24.95
CA LEU A 526 -28.35 -19.19 -25.92
C LEU A 526 -28.50 -18.38 -27.22
N PHE A 527 -27.40 -17.76 -27.67
CA PHE A 527 -27.35 -16.90 -28.87
C PHE A 527 -28.19 -15.62 -28.82
N ARG A 528 -28.81 -15.31 -27.68
CA ARG A 528 -29.55 -14.06 -27.50
C ARG A 528 -28.63 -12.87 -27.75
N TYR A 529 -29.08 -11.93 -28.58
CA TYR A 529 -28.35 -10.69 -28.80
C TYR A 529 -28.31 -9.86 -27.51
N ILE A 530 -27.10 -9.55 -27.05
CA ILE A 530 -26.88 -8.73 -25.85
C ILE A 530 -26.18 -7.43 -26.25
N SER A 531 -26.92 -6.32 -26.13
CA SER A 531 -26.32 -5.00 -26.27
C SER A 531 -25.30 -4.74 -25.14
N PHE A 532 -24.14 -4.20 -25.51
CA PHE A 532 -23.05 -3.86 -24.59
C PHE A 532 -23.45 -2.88 -23.47
N THR A 533 -24.57 -2.17 -23.62
CA THR A 533 -25.11 -1.22 -22.63
C THR A 533 -26.05 -1.89 -21.62
N LYS A 534 -26.76 -2.97 -21.99
CA LYS A 534 -27.75 -3.67 -21.15
C LYS A 534 -27.21 -4.93 -20.44
N MET A 535 -25.90 -5.19 -20.51
CA MET A 535 -25.29 -6.39 -19.93
C MET A 535 -25.52 -6.57 -18.42
N TYR A 536 -25.57 -5.48 -17.64
CA TYR A 536 -25.68 -5.58 -16.18
C TYR A 536 -27.07 -6.02 -15.70
N SER A 537 -28.14 -5.58 -16.36
CA SER A 537 -29.50 -6.01 -16.03
C SER A 537 -29.70 -7.49 -16.34
N ILE A 538 -29.17 -7.95 -17.48
CA ILE A 538 -29.25 -9.36 -17.91
C ILE A 538 -28.47 -10.28 -16.95
N ARG A 539 -27.34 -9.82 -16.40
CA ARG A 539 -26.60 -10.60 -15.38
C ARG A 539 -27.41 -10.86 -14.12
N HIS A 540 -28.30 -9.93 -13.73
CA HIS A 540 -29.15 -10.13 -12.57
C HIS A 540 -30.17 -11.25 -12.82
N GLU A 541 -30.80 -11.27 -14.00
CA GLU A 541 -31.69 -12.36 -14.43
C GLU A 541 -30.97 -13.71 -14.50
N LEU A 542 -29.78 -13.74 -15.10
CA LEU A 542 -28.95 -14.95 -15.21
C LEU A 542 -28.49 -15.47 -13.83
N LYS A 543 -28.35 -14.60 -12.83
CA LYS A 543 -28.02 -15.01 -11.45
C LYS A 543 -29.17 -15.78 -10.80
N ILE A 544 -30.42 -15.45 -11.13
CA ILE A 544 -31.60 -16.20 -10.67
C ILE A 544 -31.63 -17.58 -11.32
N LEU A 545 -31.35 -17.69 -12.62
CA LEU A 545 -31.20 -18.99 -13.32
C LEU A 545 -30.05 -19.83 -12.72
N SER A 546 -28.95 -19.20 -12.33
CA SER A 546 -27.81 -19.91 -11.73
C SER A 546 -28.13 -20.61 -10.41
N SER A 547 -29.18 -20.18 -9.70
CA SER A 547 -29.64 -20.84 -8.46
C SER A 547 -30.35 -22.18 -8.69
N ARG A 548 -30.77 -22.46 -9.93
CA ARG A 548 -31.55 -23.66 -10.30
C ARG A 548 -30.71 -24.77 -10.93
N ALA A 549 -29.43 -24.52 -11.22
CA ALA A 549 -28.57 -25.42 -11.98
C ALA A 549 -27.24 -25.70 -11.22
N PRO A 550 -26.96 -26.96 -10.83
CA PRO A 550 -25.70 -27.32 -10.17
C PRO A 550 -24.48 -26.91 -10.99
N PHE A 551 -23.41 -26.41 -10.38
CA PHE A 551 -22.16 -26.07 -11.09
C PHE A 551 -22.30 -25.05 -12.24
N TRP A 552 -23.42 -24.33 -12.37
CA TRP A 552 -23.66 -23.39 -13.48
C TRP A 552 -22.50 -22.41 -13.69
N GLY A 553 -22.05 -21.76 -12.61
CA GLY A 553 -20.96 -20.78 -12.67
C GLY A 553 -19.64 -21.34 -13.24
N TYR A 554 -19.35 -22.62 -12.98
CA TYR A 554 -18.20 -23.32 -13.54
C TYR A 554 -18.46 -23.74 -14.99
N ALA A 555 -19.61 -24.35 -15.29
CA ALA A 555 -19.92 -24.86 -16.62
C ALA A 555 -19.83 -23.78 -17.71
N VAL A 556 -20.43 -22.61 -17.46
CA VAL A 556 -20.39 -21.50 -18.43
C VAL A 556 -18.99 -20.91 -18.56
N SER A 557 -18.27 -20.75 -17.44
CA SER A 557 -16.87 -20.25 -17.46
C SER A 557 -15.92 -21.20 -18.17
N TRP A 558 -16.11 -22.51 -17.98
CA TRP A 558 -15.32 -23.54 -18.64
C TRP A 558 -15.61 -23.59 -20.13
N LEU A 559 -16.86 -23.46 -20.57
CA LEU A 559 -17.18 -23.39 -22.02
C LEU A 559 -16.38 -22.27 -22.71
N THR A 560 -16.21 -21.12 -22.06
CA THR A 560 -15.34 -20.03 -22.57
C THR A 560 -13.89 -20.49 -22.76
N VAL A 561 -13.32 -21.17 -21.78
CA VAL A 561 -11.92 -21.62 -21.85
C VAL A 561 -11.73 -22.73 -22.88
N PHE A 562 -12.67 -23.67 -22.97
CA PHE A 562 -12.65 -24.72 -23.99
C PHE A 562 -12.78 -24.16 -25.41
N SER A 563 -13.69 -23.20 -25.62
CA SER A 563 -13.84 -22.54 -26.92
C SER A 563 -12.60 -21.70 -27.29
N MET A 564 -11.96 -21.05 -26.32
CA MET A 564 -10.66 -20.40 -26.51
C MET A 564 -9.54 -21.39 -26.86
N GLY A 565 -9.48 -22.55 -26.20
CA GLY A 565 -8.55 -23.63 -26.54
C GLY A 565 -8.80 -24.16 -27.95
N LEU A 566 -10.06 -24.38 -28.34
CA LEU A 566 -10.41 -24.79 -29.70
C LEU A 566 -10.03 -23.72 -30.74
N PHE A 567 -10.18 -22.44 -30.42
CA PHE A 567 -9.75 -21.33 -31.27
C PHE A 567 -8.23 -21.30 -31.44
N ALA A 568 -7.48 -21.45 -30.34
CA ALA A 568 -6.02 -21.57 -30.36
C ALA A 568 -5.56 -22.76 -31.20
N TYR A 569 -6.23 -23.91 -31.08
CA TYR A 569 -5.97 -25.09 -31.91
C TYR A 569 -6.23 -24.80 -33.39
N ALA A 570 -7.39 -24.21 -33.71
CA ALA A 570 -7.79 -23.91 -35.08
C ALA A 570 -6.78 -22.99 -35.78
N LEU A 571 -6.24 -22.00 -35.07
CA LEU A 571 -5.20 -21.10 -35.55
C LEU A 571 -3.86 -21.81 -35.73
N ALA A 572 -3.40 -22.55 -34.71
CA ALA A 572 -2.11 -23.25 -34.74
C ALA A 572 -2.03 -24.30 -35.86
N TYR A 573 -3.15 -24.99 -36.15
CA TYR A 573 -3.24 -26.05 -37.16
C TYR A 573 -3.93 -25.60 -38.45
N ARG A 574 -4.27 -24.31 -38.60
CA ARG A 574 -4.91 -23.70 -39.78
C ARG A 574 -6.22 -24.39 -40.24
N ARG A 575 -7.07 -24.80 -39.29
CA ARG A 575 -8.33 -25.51 -39.57
C ARG A 575 -9.54 -24.57 -39.51
N ARG A 576 -10.06 -24.15 -40.66
CA ARG A 576 -11.13 -23.14 -40.79
C ARG A 576 -12.46 -23.52 -40.14
N VAL A 577 -12.87 -24.79 -40.25
CA VAL A 577 -14.13 -25.28 -39.64
C VAL A 577 -14.10 -25.16 -38.12
N TRP A 578 -12.96 -25.49 -37.50
CA TRP A 578 -12.80 -25.38 -36.04
C TRP A 578 -12.73 -23.93 -35.57
N LEU A 579 -12.21 -23.03 -36.41
CA LEU A 579 -12.22 -21.60 -36.13
C LEU A 579 -13.65 -21.07 -36.03
N PHE A 580 -14.51 -21.44 -36.99
CA PHE A 580 -15.93 -21.06 -36.97
C PHE A 580 -16.65 -21.64 -35.75
N LEU A 581 -16.48 -22.93 -35.48
CA LEU A 581 -17.12 -23.58 -34.32
C LEU A 581 -16.68 -22.95 -32.99
N ALA A 582 -15.40 -22.63 -32.84
CA ALA A 582 -14.88 -21.98 -31.64
C ALA A 582 -15.50 -20.59 -31.42
N LEU A 583 -15.72 -19.82 -32.49
CA LEU A 583 -16.38 -18.51 -32.41
C LEU A 583 -17.86 -18.64 -32.06
N VAL A 584 -18.56 -19.63 -32.62
CA VAL A 584 -19.97 -19.92 -32.28
C VAL A 584 -20.11 -20.29 -30.81
N LEU A 585 -19.28 -21.22 -30.31
CA LEU A 585 -19.28 -21.62 -28.90
C LEU A 585 -18.85 -20.49 -27.97
N GLY A 586 -17.89 -19.66 -28.38
CA GLY A 586 -17.48 -18.46 -27.66
C GLY A 586 -18.60 -17.43 -27.55
N TYR A 587 -19.36 -17.21 -28.63
CA TYR A 587 -20.53 -16.33 -28.64
C TYR A 587 -21.68 -16.91 -27.80
N ALA A 588 -21.91 -18.23 -27.85
CA ALA A 588 -22.86 -18.91 -26.99
C ALA A 588 -22.51 -18.69 -25.50
N SER A 589 -21.26 -18.89 -25.11
CA SER A 589 -20.82 -18.62 -23.74
C SER A 589 -20.99 -17.13 -23.37
N PHE A 590 -20.66 -16.21 -24.28
CA PHE A 590 -20.88 -14.78 -24.06
C PHE A 590 -22.36 -14.42 -23.87
N SER A 591 -23.27 -15.01 -24.65
CA SER A 591 -24.71 -14.77 -24.52
C SER A 591 -25.27 -15.20 -23.16
N VAL A 592 -24.64 -16.20 -22.53
CA VAL A 592 -25.09 -16.75 -21.25
C VAL A 592 -24.37 -16.13 -20.04
N GLN A 593 -23.18 -15.54 -20.23
CA GLN A 593 -22.48 -14.81 -19.15
C GLN A 593 -22.75 -13.31 -19.17
N ALA A 594 -23.01 -12.74 -20.34
CA ALA A 594 -23.00 -11.30 -20.59
C ALA A 594 -21.71 -10.60 -20.05
N THR A 595 -20.55 -11.27 -20.09
CA THR A 595 -19.26 -10.74 -19.63
C THR A 595 -18.36 -10.34 -20.80
N LYS A 596 -17.87 -9.10 -20.81
CA LYS A 596 -16.96 -8.63 -21.88
C LYS A 596 -15.62 -9.39 -21.89
N SER A 597 -15.23 -9.93 -20.74
CA SER A 597 -14.02 -10.75 -20.56
C SER A 597 -14.05 -12.06 -21.32
N SER A 598 -15.23 -12.65 -21.59
CA SER A 598 -15.32 -13.91 -22.33
C SER A 598 -14.93 -13.75 -23.81
N LEU A 599 -15.09 -12.56 -24.39
CA LEU A 599 -14.65 -12.26 -25.77
C LEU A 599 -13.20 -11.75 -25.82
N ALA A 600 -12.73 -11.08 -24.78
CA ALA A 600 -11.39 -10.49 -24.73
C ALA A 600 -10.27 -11.53 -24.91
N GLY A 601 -10.45 -12.76 -24.41
CA GLY A 601 -9.46 -13.82 -24.58
C GLY A 601 -9.27 -14.27 -26.04
N PHE A 602 -10.32 -14.27 -26.87
CA PHE A 602 -10.20 -14.58 -28.31
C PHE A 602 -9.37 -13.53 -29.04
N LEU A 603 -9.60 -12.24 -28.72
CA LEU A 603 -8.80 -11.15 -29.26
C LEU A 603 -7.33 -11.25 -28.84
N LEU A 604 -7.07 -11.62 -27.59
CA LEU A 604 -5.71 -11.82 -27.09
C LEU A 604 -5.01 -13.00 -27.80
N ILE A 605 -5.72 -14.12 -28.02
CA ILE A 605 -5.20 -15.25 -28.79
C ILE A 605 -4.87 -14.84 -30.22
N ALA A 606 -5.79 -14.14 -30.91
CA ALA A 606 -5.57 -13.67 -32.27
C ALA A 606 -4.38 -12.69 -32.36
N PHE A 607 -4.25 -11.80 -31.38
CA PHE A 607 -3.13 -10.87 -31.30
C PHE A 607 -1.79 -11.58 -31.10
N ILE A 608 -1.73 -12.55 -30.19
CA ILE A 608 -0.52 -13.33 -29.94
C ILE A 608 -0.18 -14.23 -31.13
N PHE A 609 -1.19 -14.79 -31.80
CA PHE A 609 -1.01 -15.51 -33.06
C PHE A 609 -0.36 -14.61 -34.12
N PHE A 610 -0.83 -13.37 -34.26
CA PHE A 610 -0.24 -12.40 -35.19
C PHE A 610 1.21 -12.07 -34.82
N VAL A 611 1.48 -11.73 -33.55
CA VAL A 611 2.83 -11.40 -33.05
C VAL A 611 3.81 -12.54 -33.27
N TYR A 612 3.40 -13.77 -32.94
CA TYR A 612 4.22 -14.97 -33.11
C TYR A 612 4.44 -15.30 -34.59
N SER A 613 3.38 -15.27 -35.40
CA SER A 613 3.45 -15.60 -36.84
C SER A 613 4.32 -14.63 -37.62
N MET A 614 4.29 -13.36 -37.26
CA MET A 614 5.12 -12.31 -37.85
C MET A 614 6.52 -12.22 -37.24
N ARG A 615 6.86 -13.09 -36.27
CA ARG A 615 8.11 -13.09 -35.49
C ARG A 615 8.47 -11.72 -34.92
N LEU A 616 7.44 -10.99 -34.51
CA LEU A 616 7.61 -9.65 -33.96
C LEU A 616 8.25 -9.73 -32.58
N LYS A 617 9.12 -8.76 -32.30
CA LYS A 617 9.72 -8.63 -30.97
C LYS A 617 8.65 -8.28 -29.94
N VAL A 618 8.86 -8.69 -28.69
CA VAL A 618 7.97 -8.31 -27.59
C VAL A 618 7.89 -6.78 -27.41
N ALA A 619 8.93 -6.02 -27.80
CA ALA A 619 8.88 -4.55 -27.85
C ALA A 619 7.76 -4.00 -28.77
N VAL A 620 7.38 -4.73 -29.82
CA VAL A 620 6.24 -4.37 -30.69
C VAL A 620 4.93 -4.42 -29.90
N PHE A 621 4.81 -5.33 -28.93
CA PHE A 621 3.68 -5.36 -27.98
C PHE A 621 3.53 -3.98 -27.31
N SER A 622 4.62 -3.35 -26.90
CA SER A 622 4.61 -2.03 -26.25
C SER A 622 4.27 -0.89 -27.20
N TRP A 623 4.81 -0.91 -28.42
CA TRP A 623 4.50 0.08 -29.44
C TRP A 623 3.03 0.02 -29.85
N SER A 624 2.50 -1.18 -30.14
CA SER A 624 1.10 -1.38 -30.49
C SER A 624 0.18 -0.95 -29.35
N PHE A 625 0.54 -1.27 -28.11
CA PHE A 625 -0.24 -0.84 -26.95
C PHE A 625 -0.14 0.67 -26.71
N GLY A 626 1.05 1.26 -26.81
CA GLY A 626 1.26 2.70 -26.67
C GLY A 626 0.50 3.49 -27.73
N ALA A 627 0.46 2.99 -28.96
CA ALA A 627 -0.34 3.55 -30.05
C ALA A 627 -1.84 3.45 -29.77
N LEU A 628 -2.33 2.31 -29.26
CA LEU A 628 -3.73 2.16 -28.84
C LEU A 628 -4.10 3.15 -27.72
N LEU A 629 -3.20 3.36 -26.75
CA LEU A 629 -3.37 4.34 -25.67
C LEU A 629 -3.34 5.78 -26.18
N ALA A 630 -2.48 6.08 -27.17
CA ALA A 630 -2.41 7.37 -27.82
C ALA A 630 -3.69 7.67 -28.61
N LEU A 631 -4.19 6.69 -29.37
CA LEU A 631 -5.45 6.81 -30.11
C LEU A 631 -6.65 6.99 -29.17
N ALA A 632 -6.65 6.29 -28.03
CA ALA A 632 -7.67 6.44 -27.00
C ALA A 632 -7.73 7.86 -26.40
N GLN A 633 -6.69 8.71 -26.56
CA GLN A 633 -6.73 10.11 -26.11
C GLN A 633 -7.67 10.98 -26.92
N PHE A 634 -7.85 10.69 -28.20
CA PHE A 634 -8.63 11.55 -29.05
C PHE A 634 -10.11 11.23 -28.81
N LYS A 635 -10.84 12.12 -28.10
CA LYS A 635 -12.30 12.06 -27.90
C LYS A 635 -13.06 12.34 -29.21
N LEU A 636 -12.59 11.80 -30.33
CA LEU A 636 -13.34 11.71 -31.56
C LEU A 636 -14.53 10.77 -31.31
N GLN A 637 -15.71 11.11 -31.82
CA GLN A 637 -16.96 10.37 -31.53
C GLN A 637 -16.85 8.85 -31.75
N GLY A 638 -15.99 8.39 -32.67
CA GLY A 638 -15.72 6.96 -32.90
C GLY A 638 -14.83 6.28 -31.83
N PHE A 639 -13.95 7.02 -31.14
CA PHE A 639 -12.92 6.47 -30.25
C PHE A 639 -13.26 6.53 -28.76
N VAL A 640 -14.35 7.19 -28.36
CA VAL A 640 -14.82 7.24 -26.95
C VAL A 640 -15.04 5.83 -26.37
N LYS A 641 -15.53 4.88 -27.19
CA LYS A 641 -15.70 3.49 -26.77
C LYS A 641 -14.36 2.78 -26.51
N LEU A 642 -13.34 3.08 -27.32
CA LEU A 642 -11.99 2.57 -27.15
C LEU A 642 -11.35 3.12 -25.87
N TYR A 643 -11.56 4.41 -25.58
CA TYR A 643 -11.13 5.06 -24.35
C TYR A 643 -11.66 4.34 -23.10
N PHE A 644 -12.98 4.09 -23.02
CA PHE A 644 -13.56 3.35 -21.88
C PHE A 644 -13.09 1.91 -21.79
N LEU A 645 -12.82 1.24 -22.92
CA LEU A 645 -12.27 -0.12 -22.93
C LEU A 645 -10.87 -0.15 -22.32
N VAL A 646 -10.00 0.78 -22.72
CA VAL A 646 -8.65 0.93 -22.20
C VAL A 646 -8.68 1.22 -20.69
N LEU A 647 -9.52 2.14 -20.24
CA LEU A 647 -9.68 2.43 -18.81
C LEU A 647 -10.13 1.21 -18.00
N ARG A 648 -10.99 0.38 -18.58
CA ARG A 648 -11.48 -0.82 -17.90
C ARG A 648 -10.44 -1.93 -17.81
N VAL A 649 -9.63 -2.11 -18.85
CA VAL A 649 -8.62 -3.19 -18.89
C VAL A 649 -7.40 -2.85 -18.05
N PHE A 650 -6.99 -1.57 -18.02
CA PHE A 650 -5.76 -1.17 -17.34
C PHE A 650 -6.01 -0.36 -16.09
N ALA A 651 -6.84 0.68 -16.17
CA ALA A 651 -6.94 1.60 -15.07
C ALA A 651 -7.71 1.01 -13.87
N THR A 652 -8.78 0.27 -14.15
CA THR A 652 -9.63 -0.30 -13.10
C THR A 652 -8.89 -1.32 -12.23
N PRO A 653 -8.17 -2.34 -12.78
CA PRO A 653 -7.43 -3.28 -11.94
C PRO A 653 -6.32 -2.62 -11.12
N GLY A 654 -5.65 -1.60 -11.68
CA GLY A 654 -4.62 -0.85 -10.97
C GLY A 654 -5.17 -0.11 -9.74
N ILE A 655 -6.29 0.61 -9.91
CA ILE A 655 -6.98 1.33 -8.81
C ILE A 655 -7.51 0.35 -7.76
N ILE A 656 -8.13 -0.74 -8.16
CA ILE A 656 -8.67 -1.73 -7.21
C ILE A 656 -7.53 -2.34 -6.39
N SER A 657 -6.39 -2.64 -7.03
CA SER A 657 -5.22 -3.17 -6.33
C SER A 657 -4.71 -2.21 -5.25
N SER A 658 -4.82 -0.89 -5.47
CA SER A 658 -4.52 0.13 -4.46
C SER A 658 -5.39 -0.01 -3.20
N TYR A 659 -6.68 -0.29 -3.36
CA TYR A 659 -7.60 -0.45 -2.24
C TYR A 659 -7.34 -1.74 -1.44
N TYR A 660 -7.03 -2.84 -2.11
CA TYR A 660 -6.63 -4.09 -1.45
C TYR A 660 -5.33 -3.90 -0.67
N PHE A 661 -4.38 -3.18 -1.27
CA PHE A 661 -3.11 -2.86 -0.63
C PHE A 661 -3.35 -2.06 0.66
N ASP A 662 -4.04 -0.92 0.55
CA ASP A 662 -4.33 -0.04 1.68
C ASP A 662 -5.05 -0.80 2.81
N PHE A 663 -6.04 -1.61 2.43
CA PHE A 663 -6.76 -2.45 3.36
C PHE A 663 -5.89 -3.48 4.08
N SER A 664 -4.97 -4.16 3.38
CA SER A 664 -4.09 -5.17 3.97
C SER A 664 -3.14 -4.61 5.04
N MET A 665 -2.83 -3.32 4.97
CA MET A 665 -1.98 -2.63 5.95
C MET A 665 -2.74 -2.27 7.22
N GLN A 666 -4.02 -1.93 7.08
CA GLN A 666 -4.90 -1.55 8.19
C GLN A 666 -5.59 -2.76 8.85
N SER A 667 -5.56 -3.93 8.20
CA SER A 667 -6.24 -5.14 8.67
C SER A 667 -5.29 -6.27 9.07
N ARG A 668 -5.82 -7.23 9.84
CA ARG A 668 -5.13 -8.48 10.13
C ARG A 668 -5.17 -9.39 8.88
N PRO A 669 -4.09 -10.15 8.60
CA PRO A 669 -4.11 -11.11 7.50
C PRO A 669 -5.26 -12.11 7.67
N ILE A 670 -5.91 -12.47 6.57
CA ILE A 670 -7.06 -13.39 6.58
C ILE A 670 -6.68 -14.84 6.28
N PHE A 671 -5.40 -15.15 6.02
CA PHE A 671 -4.88 -16.51 5.88
C PHE A 671 -5.63 -17.39 4.87
N PHE A 672 -6.06 -16.85 3.72
CA PHE A 672 -6.84 -17.57 2.69
C PHE A 672 -8.21 -18.09 3.13
N THR A 673 -8.70 -17.72 4.32
CA THR A 673 -10.04 -18.12 4.83
C THR A 673 -11.20 -17.55 4.02
N GLY A 674 -10.95 -16.52 3.21
CA GLY A 674 -11.93 -15.99 2.26
C GLY A 674 -12.12 -16.84 0.99
N ASN A 675 -11.19 -17.76 0.70
CA ASN A 675 -11.19 -18.57 -0.52
C ASN A 675 -10.80 -20.03 -0.22
N LEU A 676 -9.52 -20.38 -0.43
CA LEU A 676 -8.99 -21.75 -0.46
C LEU A 676 -9.10 -22.48 0.88
N LEU A 677 -8.91 -21.77 1.99
CA LEU A 677 -8.83 -22.35 3.34
C LEU A 677 -10.05 -21.98 4.18
N LYS A 678 -11.22 -21.79 3.56
CA LYS A 678 -12.47 -21.44 4.26
C LYS A 678 -12.84 -22.43 5.37
N PHE A 679 -12.40 -23.68 5.27
CA PHE A 679 -12.66 -24.74 6.25
C PHE A 679 -11.66 -24.77 7.43
N LEU A 680 -10.51 -24.10 7.34
CA LEU A 680 -9.45 -24.14 8.38
C LEU A 680 -9.54 -23.00 9.40
N GLY A 681 -10.47 -22.04 9.25
CA GLY A 681 -10.54 -20.91 10.17
C GLY A 681 -11.75 -20.01 9.96
N CYS A 682 -11.96 -19.08 10.90
CA CYS A 682 -13.06 -18.12 10.86
C CYS A 682 -12.70 -16.91 9.99
N TYR A 683 -13.49 -16.67 8.94
CA TYR A 683 -13.37 -15.48 8.10
C TYR A 683 -13.91 -14.25 8.86
N PRO A 684 -13.14 -13.15 8.99
CA PRO A 684 -13.47 -12.07 9.94
C PRO A 684 -14.50 -11.05 9.45
N TYR A 685 -15.12 -11.26 8.28
CA TYR A 685 -16.07 -10.31 7.68
C TYR A 685 -17.39 -10.99 7.28
N GLU A 686 -18.50 -10.25 7.38
CA GLU A 686 -19.84 -10.76 7.08
C GLU A 686 -20.09 -11.04 5.58
N ARG A 687 -19.33 -10.39 4.69
CA ARG A 687 -19.41 -10.52 3.23
C ARG A 687 -18.03 -10.73 2.64
N GLU A 688 -17.97 -11.22 1.40
CA GLU A 688 -16.71 -11.36 0.66
C GLU A 688 -15.94 -10.03 0.64
N LEU A 689 -14.61 -10.15 0.68
CA LEU A 689 -13.67 -9.05 0.85
C LEU A 689 -13.90 -7.93 -0.19
N SER A 690 -14.23 -8.29 -1.42
CA SER A 690 -14.48 -7.34 -2.50
C SER A 690 -15.66 -6.40 -2.23
N PHE A 691 -16.73 -6.86 -1.58
CA PHE A 691 -17.86 -6.03 -1.18
C PHE A 691 -17.55 -5.19 0.06
N VAL A 692 -16.76 -5.75 1.00
CA VAL A 692 -16.25 -5.00 2.18
C VAL A 692 -15.43 -3.79 1.72
N LEU A 693 -14.52 -4.01 0.76
CA LEU A 693 -13.71 -2.96 0.15
C LEU A 693 -14.58 -1.95 -0.60
N ALA A 694 -15.62 -2.38 -1.31
CA ALA A 694 -16.49 -1.48 -2.04
C ALA A 694 -17.32 -0.57 -1.14
N LYS A 695 -17.80 -1.11 -0.01
CA LYS A 695 -18.44 -0.31 1.03
C LYS A 695 -17.46 0.71 1.61
N LYS A 696 -16.22 0.29 1.91
CA LYS A 696 -15.20 1.16 2.54
C LYS A 696 -14.71 2.28 1.62
N TYR A 697 -14.30 1.96 0.40
CA TYR A 697 -13.62 2.91 -0.49
C TYR A 697 -14.56 3.60 -1.47
N LEU A 698 -15.66 2.96 -1.90
CA LEU A 698 -16.56 3.55 -2.89
C LEU A 698 -17.91 3.98 -2.32
N SER A 699 -18.18 3.74 -1.03
CA SER A 699 -19.51 3.91 -0.42
C SER A 699 -20.62 3.18 -1.21
N ARG A 700 -20.27 2.06 -1.85
CA ARG A 700 -21.17 1.27 -2.70
C ARG A 700 -21.14 -0.20 -2.28
N PRO A 701 -21.97 -0.62 -1.32
CA PRO A 701 -21.91 -1.96 -0.73
C PRO A 701 -22.28 -3.09 -1.71
N ASP A 702 -22.96 -2.78 -2.81
CA ASP A 702 -23.38 -3.77 -3.82
C ASP A 702 -22.39 -3.90 -4.99
N THR A 703 -21.29 -3.15 -4.96
CA THR A 703 -20.25 -3.24 -6.00
C THR A 703 -19.23 -4.32 -5.64
N ASN A 704 -18.89 -5.19 -6.59
CA ASN A 704 -17.86 -6.21 -6.40
C ASN A 704 -16.49 -5.67 -6.90
N LEU A 705 -15.64 -5.21 -5.97
CA LEU A 705 -14.28 -4.78 -6.30
C LEU A 705 -13.32 -5.97 -6.28
N VAL A 706 -13.16 -6.62 -7.43
CA VAL A 706 -12.28 -7.79 -7.54
C VAL A 706 -10.83 -7.34 -7.75
N GLY A 707 -9.95 -7.67 -6.80
CA GLY A 707 -8.51 -7.45 -6.93
C GLY A 707 -7.83 -8.50 -7.79
N ASN A 708 -6.65 -8.18 -8.30
CA ASN A 708 -5.79 -9.16 -9.00
C ASN A 708 -5.17 -10.17 -8.02
N PHE A 709 -4.49 -11.19 -8.55
CA PHE A 709 -3.97 -12.27 -7.71
C PHE A 709 -2.91 -11.81 -6.69
N ILE A 710 -2.11 -10.78 -7.01
CA ILE A 710 -1.10 -10.21 -6.10
C ILE A 710 -1.79 -9.45 -4.96
N ALA A 711 -2.78 -8.63 -5.31
CA ALA A 711 -3.57 -7.85 -4.36
C ALA A 711 -4.31 -8.75 -3.36
N ASN A 712 -4.86 -9.88 -3.81
CA ASN A 712 -5.47 -10.87 -2.93
C ASN A 712 -4.44 -11.54 -2.01
N ALA A 713 -3.34 -12.04 -2.60
CA ALA A 713 -2.25 -12.70 -1.85
C ALA A 713 -1.73 -11.83 -0.70
N GLN A 714 -1.70 -10.52 -0.93
CA GLN A 714 -1.29 -9.57 0.08
C GLN A 714 -2.27 -9.44 1.24
N VAL A 715 -3.59 -9.45 1.01
CA VAL A 715 -4.56 -9.43 2.11
C VAL A 715 -4.51 -10.74 2.91
N ASP A 716 -4.19 -11.85 2.24
CA ASP A 716 -4.10 -13.16 2.88
C ASP A 716 -2.90 -13.30 3.83
N LEU A 717 -1.69 -12.95 3.38
CA LEU A 717 -0.43 -13.19 4.10
C LEU A 717 0.60 -12.04 3.97
N ARG A 718 0.18 -10.85 3.54
CA ARG A 718 1.05 -9.70 3.29
C ARG A 718 2.15 -10.06 2.28
N PHE A 719 3.37 -9.58 2.51
CA PHE A 719 4.51 -9.82 1.62
C PHE A 719 4.78 -11.32 1.39
N LEU A 720 4.64 -12.14 2.43
CA LEU A 720 4.85 -13.59 2.32
C LEU A 720 3.82 -14.22 1.38
N GLY A 721 2.58 -13.75 1.40
CA GLY A 721 1.54 -14.18 0.48
C GLY A 721 1.89 -13.92 -0.98
N ILE A 722 2.42 -12.73 -1.27
CA ILE A 722 2.88 -12.36 -2.63
C ILE A 722 3.98 -13.33 -3.09
N LEU A 723 4.99 -13.58 -2.27
CA LEU A 723 6.09 -14.49 -2.62
C LEU A 723 5.58 -15.93 -2.84
N CYS A 724 4.74 -16.44 -1.95
CA CYS A 724 4.14 -17.76 -2.09
C CYS A 724 3.34 -17.87 -3.39
N MET A 725 2.48 -16.90 -3.69
CA MET A 725 1.65 -16.92 -4.89
C MET A 725 2.47 -16.77 -6.17
N LEU A 726 3.50 -15.91 -6.20
CA LEU A 726 4.44 -15.84 -7.31
C LEU A 726 5.18 -17.17 -7.51
N GLY A 727 5.59 -17.84 -6.43
CA GLY A 727 6.19 -19.17 -6.47
C GLY A 727 5.27 -20.20 -7.12
N VAL A 728 3.98 -20.21 -6.73
CA VAL A 728 2.97 -21.10 -7.33
C VAL A 728 2.77 -20.79 -8.81
N VAL A 729 2.65 -19.52 -9.19
CA VAL A 729 2.52 -19.11 -10.60
C VAL A 729 3.74 -19.56 -11.40
N CYS A 730 4.96 -19.35 -10.89
CA CYS A 730 6.18 -19.82 -11.52
C CYS A 730 6.21 -21.34 -11.71
N ALA A 731 5.73 -22.11 -10.73
CA ALA A 731 5.63 -23.57 -10.84
C ALA A 731 4.64 -23.99 -11.96
N ILE A 732 3.48 -23.32 -12.04
CA ILE A 732 2.47 -23.55 -13.08
C ILE A 732 3.03 -23.22 -14.47
N LEU A 733 3.73 -22.09 -14.61
CA LEU A 733 4.35 -21.70 -15.89
C LEU A 733 5.44 -22.69 -16.33
N LYS A 734 6.27 -23.18 -15.40
CA LYS A 734 7.25 -24.23 -15.70
C LYS A 734 6.58 -25.53 -16.14
N LEU A 735 5.42 -25.87 -15.58
CA LEU A 735 4.67 -27.05 -16.00
C LEU A 735 4.13 -26.91 -17.42
N PHE A 736 3.63 -25.73 -17.81
CA PHE A 736 3.24 -25.46 -19.19
C PHE A 736 4.42 -25.56 -20.17
N ASP A 737 5.59 -25.03 -19.80
CA ASP A 737 6.80 -25.15 -20.64
C ASP A 737 7.20 -26.62 -20.83
N ARG A 738 7.09 -27.45 -19.78
CA ARG A 738 7.33 -28.90 -19.88
C ARG A 738 6.33 -29.57 -20.82
N ILE A 739 5.03 -29.32 -20.64
CA ILE A 739 3.97 -29.88 -21.50
C ILE A 739 4.20 -29.51 -22.97
N ALA A 740 4.60 -28.27 -23.24
CA ALA A 740 4.91 -27.84 -24.61
C ALA A 740 6.16 -28.53 -25.19
N ALA A 741 7.17 -28.81 -24.36
CA ALA A 741 8.41 -29.43 -24.80
C ALA A 741 8.27 -30.91 -25.23
N GLU A 742 7.19 -31.59 -24.87
CA GLU A 742 7.01 -33.03 -25.12
C GLU A 742 6.69 -33.41 -26.59
N ARG A 743 6.28 -32.44 -27.42
CA ARG A 743 5.94 -32.65 -28.84
C ARG A 743 6.61 -31.60 -29.75
N GLY A 744 6.24 -31.55 -31.03
CA GLY A 744 6.80 -30.64 -32.03
C GLY A 744 6.36 -29.17 -31.92
N GLU A 745 6.91 -28.31 -32.79
CA GLU A 745 6.68 -26.85 -32.77
C GLU A 745 5.21 -26.43 -32.88
N LYS A 746 4.39 -27.16 -33.65
CA LYS A 746 2.94 -26.87 -33.76
C LYS A 746 2.21 -27.05 -32.43
N TRP A 747 2.60 -28.06 -31.64
CA TRP A 747 2.06 -28.28 -30.31
C TRP A 747 2.51 -27.18 -29.34
N LYS A 748 3.79 -26.81 -29.37
CA LYS A 748 4.30 -25.68 -28.58
C LYS A 748 3.53 -24.41 -28.86
N PHE A 749 3.28 -24.12 -30.14
CA PHE A 749 2.52 -22.95 -30.56
C PHE A 749 1.06 -23.00 -30.08
N PHE A 750 0.42 -24.16 -30.20
CA PHE A 750 -0.93 -24.38 -29.65
C PHE A 750 -1.00 -24.15 -28.13
N VAL A 751 -0.08 -24.75 -27.36
CA VAL A 751 -0.02 -24.58 -25.90
C VAL A 751 0.18 -23.11 -25.55
N LEU A 752 1.11 -22.41 -26.24
CA LEU A 752 1.36 -20.98 -26.05
C LEU A 752 0.10 -20.13 -26.25
N LEU A 753 -0.61 -20.34 -27.36
CA LEU A 753 -1.85 -19.61 -27.65
C LEU A 753 -2.93 -19.90 -26.61
N SER A 754 -3.09 -21.17 -26.22
CA SER A 754 -4.16 -21.61 -25.33
C SER A 754 -4.05 -21.04 -23.91
N ILE A 755 -2.83 -20.86 -23.42
CA ILE A 755 -2.61 -20.41 -22.03
C ILE A 755 -2.51 -18.89 -21.90
N ALA A 756 -2.30 -18.16 -23.00
CA ALA A 756 -2.08 -16.72 -22.95
C ALA A 756 -3.22 -15.91 -22.27
N PRO A 757 -4.51 -16.26 -22.44
CA PRO A 757 -5.61 -15.63 -21.70
C PRO A 757 -5.50 -15.70 -20.17
N SER A 758 -4.74 -16.65 -19.63
CA SER A 758 -4.52 -16.79 -18.18
C SER A 758 -3.94 -15.53 -17.55
N SER A 759 -3.10 -14.80 -18.28
CA SER A 759 -2.53 -13.52 -17.82
C SER A 759 -3.60 -12.46 -17.54
N TYR A 760 -4.64 -12.40 -18.38
CA TYR A 760 -5.76 -11.47 -18.22
C TYR A 760 -6.71 -11.91 -17.10
N PHE A 761 -6.97 -13.21 -16.94
CA PHE A 761 -7.79 -13.69 -15.82
C PHE A 761 -7.11 -13.40 -14.48
N MET A 762 -5.82 -13.71 -14.35
CA MET A 762 -5.05 -13.45 -13.13
C MET A 762 -4.92 -11.95 -12.81
N SER A 763 -4.94 -11.07 -13.82
CA SER A 763 -4.90 -9.63 -13.59
C SER A 763 -6.23 -9.04 -13.10
N ASN A 764 -7.32 -9.81 -13.12
CA ASN A 764 -8.66 -9.37 -12.73
C ASN A 764 -9.31 -10.22 -11.63
N THR A 765 -8.62 -11.24 -11.10
CA THR A 765 -9.16 -12.10 -10.04
C THR A 765 -8.07 -12.74 -9.17
N SER A 766 -8.47 -13.45 -8.12
CA SER A 766 -7.56 -14.23 -7.28
C SER A 766 -7.01 -15.46 -8.04
N LEU A 767 -5.84 -15.96 -7.66
CA LEU A 767 -5.27 -17.16 -8.31
C LEU A 767 -6.16 -18.40 -8.18
N PRO A 768 -6.72 -18.75 -7.00
CA PRO A 768 -7.67 -19.86 -6.88
C PRO A 768 -8.89 -19.71 -7.80
N THR A 769 -9.45 -18.50 -7.88
CA THR A 769 -10.58 -18.21 -8.78
C THR A 769 -10.16 -18.35 -10.25
N ALA A 770 -8.95 -17.91 -10.62
CA ALA A 770 -8.43 -18.08 -11.98
C ALA A 770 -8.25 -19.56 -12.35
N LEU A 771 -7.72 -20.37 -11.44
CA LEU A 771 -7.48 -21.80 -11.68
C LEU A 771 -8.77 -22.61 -11.76
N LEU A 772 -9.71 -22.37 -10.84
CA LEU A 772 -10.93 -23.16 -10.74
C LEU A 772 -12.08 -22.57 -11.57
N THR A 773 -12.44 -21.31 -11.29
CA THR A 773 -13.64 -20.68 -11.87
C THR A 773 -13.41 -20.32 -13.33
N PHE A 774 -12.30 -19.63 -13.63
CA PHE A 774 -11.93 -19.29 -15.01
C PHE A 774 -11.22 -20.43 -15.73
N GLY A 775 -11.22 -21.65 -15.19
CA GLY A 775 -10.81 -22.86 -15.92
C GLY A 775 -9.34 -22.95 -16.31
N VAL A 776 -8.43 -22.10 -15.82
CA VAL A 776 -7.00 -22.18 -16.15
C VAL A 776 -6.39 -23.52 -15.67
N GLY A 777 -6.81 -24.01 -14.51
CA GLY A 777 -6.39 -25.31 -13.97
C GLY A 777 -6.95 -26.48 -14.77
N VAL A 778 -8.20 -26.37 -15.24
CA VAL A 778 -8.81 -27.38 -16.12
C VAL A 778 -8.08 -27.42 -17.46
N GLN A 779 -7.76 -26.26 -18.04
CA GLN A 779 -6.95 -26.14 -19.25
C GLN A 779 -5.58 -26.79 -19.10
N LEU A 780 -4.90 -26.55 -17.96
CA LEU A 780 -3.64 -27.20 -17.63
C LEU A 780 -3.76 -28.73 -17.55
N PHE A 781 -4.79 -29.22 -16.85
CA PHE A 781 -5.05 -30.66 -16.72
C PHE A 781 -5.31 -31.32 -18.08
N LEU A 782 -6.09 -30.68 -18.95
CA LEU A 782 -6.37 -31.19 -20.29
C LEU A 782 -5.12 -31.25 -21.15
N LEU A 783 -4.36 -30.16 -21.20
CA LEU A 783 -3.11 -30.12 -21.95
C LEU A 783 -2.14 -31.21 -21.45
N TYR A 784 -2.08 -31.46 -20.14
CA TYR A 784 -1.32 -32.55 -19.54
C TYR A 784 -1.81 -33.96 -19.93
N MET A 785 -3.13 -34.19 -19.88
CA MET A 785 -3.72 -35.47 -20.30
C MET A 785 -3.44 -35.76 -21.77
N MET A 786 -3.48 -34.73 -22.61
CA MET A 786 -3.22 -34.82 -24.04
C MET A 786 -1.74 -35.09 -24.36
N THR A 787 -0.80 -34.61 -23.54
CA THR A 787 0.61 -35.00 -23.66
C THR A 787 0.82 -36.48 -23.31
N LYS A 788 0.19 -36.95 -22.23
CA LYS A 788 0.29 -38.37 -21.77
C LYS A 788 -0.37 -39.37 -22.72
N TYR A 789 -1.36 -38.96 -23.49
CA TYR A 789 -2.05 -39.81 -24.48
C TYR A 789 -1.17 -40.01 -25.72
N ARG A 790 -0.10 -40.81 -25.56
CA ARG A 790 0.93 -41.13 -26.57
C ARG A 790 0.80 -42.53 -27.18
N GLY A 791 -0.28 -43.25 -26.87
CA GLY A 791 -0.41 -44.66 -27.22
C GLY A 791 -1.84 -45.04 -27.54
N GLY A 792 -2.16 -45.14 -28.83
CA GLY A 792 -3.23 -46.03 -29.25
C GLY A 792 -2.80 -47.47 -28.97
N SER A 793 -3.36 -48.08 -27.93
CA SER A 793 -3.62 -49.53 -27.89
C SER A 793 -4.35 -49.99 -26.63
N ASN A 794 -4.21 -49.31 -25.48
CA ASN A 794 -4.61 -49.98 -24.24
C ASN A 794 -6.10 -49.97 -23.88
N ILE A 795 -6.89 -48.93 -24.19
CA ILE A 795 -8.33 -48.96 -23.83
C ILE A 795 -9.12 -49.91 -24.74
N PHE A 796 -8.82 -49.94 -26.04
CA PHE A 796 -9.50 -50.86 -26.96
C PHE A 796 -9.02 -52.31 -26.80
N LYS A 797 -7.74 -52.57 -26.49
CA LYS A 797 -7.27 -53.93 -26.15
C LYS A 797 -7.82 -54.45 -24.81
N MET A 798 -8.09 -53.56 -23.85
CA MET A 798 -8.75 -53.93 -22.60
C MET A 798 -10.23 -54.28 -22.80
N LEU A 799 -10.87 -53.73 -23.84
CA LEU A 799 -12.26 -53.99 -24.20
C LEU A 799 -12.42 -55.09 -25.25
N SER A 800 -11.39 -55.39 -26.06
CA SER A 800 -11.45 -56.39 -27.14
C SER A 800 -11.02 -57.80 -26.73
N GLY A 801 -10.63 -58.03 -25.47
CA GLY A 801 -10.45 -59.38 -24.92
C GLY A 801 -9.30 -60.22 -25.51
N GLU A 802 -8.39 -59.65 -26.30
CA GLU A 802 -7.26 -60.40 -26.83
C GLU A 802 -6.12 -60.46 -25.79
N LYS A 803 -6.01 -61.61 -25.12
CA LYS A 803 -4.84 -61.98 -24.31
C LYS A 803 -3.66 -62.33 -25.22
N ARG A 804 -2.47 -61.97 -24.72
CA ARG A 804 -1.14 -62.07 -25.33
C ARG A 804 -0.83 -63.39 -26.02
#